data_AF-A0A3B0TF65-F1
#
_entry.id   AF-A0A3B0TF65-F1
#
_cell.length_a   1.000
_cell.length_b   1.000
_cell.length_c   1.000
_cell.angle_alpha   90.00
_cell.angle_beta   90.00
_cell.angle_gamma   90.00
#
_symmetry.space_group_name_H-M   'P 1'
#
loop_
_entity.id
_entity.type
_entity.pdbx_description
1 polymer ?
#
loop_
_entity_poly.entity_id
_entity_poly.type
_entity_poly.pdbx_seq_one_letter_code
_entity_poly.pdbx_strand_id
1 'polypeptide(L)'
;MSRAYHNLTSHYNIFFNAKESMASGLERIDKAIEDDYTHILPIFKDSDPSAAKACYSDMENVILKASKLIKIHSITKKPKRRKNRTRRYKEFASKEEFNNWIDDSYLIMGEAYFYQDKFISAIDNCSYVVRKFSEEESKYKAFIWLIRCYTEMERFIEASKVIQTLQGDDNFPKKLEKELAIVTADYYMRLKDYDEAIKFLDIAINKIFWKKQKARLQYILAQLYQETGRLDEASAAFREVTRLNAPYKMAFNARINAAGVFTGKGNAEKLKKELKKMLRDKKNEEFKDQVYYALGNIFFKEGNRERAIDSYRNSVAYSVSNSFQLARSAITLGDIYFEDLEYRKSQAYYDSAMIVIEENYPNYENISERYKNLSTLVDNLLTVEREDSLQRIALMSEGERNALIDKLIKKEEDKQKQMDLQARQGSSGSGFYRANQYRFGLGSKRSGGGWYFYNPQTVSFGKVQFQQRWGRRKLEDNWRRANKASTSGEFDEFTELVDSLQVEQRVKDPLKREYYTQELPLNDSLMALSHERIKDALYNAGKIFKAEFKDYERSIEEFEDLNKRYPDNVYTLSTYFDLYDLYELLGNKERSDYYRGLIIKGFPDSKYAKYLLNPNFFIDMEAQKDSLNRLYQYTFSKYKSGQYPQVITLTGQMKELDPDSTILSKIDFLRAVALGTQSDMKGFESLLRGYIKVYPKKETATLANDILSLIEDSTLADYQKLVEIGYLNDHIQNEEMMPGNRNEDDEFGGKFEYDEDLLHYFVIAYPRSADVDVNRLKFDIANYNIDYYTKLDFDIETVNLDSKTAFVVVRSLENKRQSLIYFRSIIRHAEVFQSLKDVNYINIVASSTNYRAILADKSLSDYLRFFMKNYSHFVGSNFKEDDKEEKSPEELMAKAEEEDEKLEEQGTFVMVTGSSRFPGGYNTNIDTMQNFVLAVKKKNTSLRTTLTQFSSFNRSNFRTWNLALQLKTAGEYQLMVIKGIPGFAGGMSYFRSVVTERRLFGNLGRVSYRNFLITDSNLQKLIETGGIDEYINFFRKYYIQAAAKQKTPSKAVRTTTSTGQATPEKTVAAGEKPVAQETGVKDKTYNGPYSTAIEAPHYFLMIIPREGVDNAAFIKGIAQFNAANFASAGLTIDEQPLDKFRWIIRISGLKDKTVAMQYARQIVRNRTIYQPLGDANYRNFLISEENFNVFLQKKNITGYMDFYKRIYLGK
;
A
#
# COMPACT_ATOMS: atom_id res chain seq x y z
N MET A 1 26.95 -68.25 12.59
CA MET A 1 27.23 -68.80 11.25
C MET A 1 28.55 -68.19 10.74
N SER A 2 28.93 -68.33 9.47
CA SER A 2 30.16 -67.71 8.93
C SER A 2 29.93 -66.24 8.53
N ARG A 3 30.97 -65.38 8.51
CA ARG A 3 30.83 -64.00 8.01
C ARG A 3 30.35 -63.95 6.55
N ALA A 4 30.80 -64.90 5.72
CA ALA A 4 30.37 -65.02 4.34
C ALA A 4 28.85 -65.27 4.21
N TYR A 5 28.28 -66.14 5.05
CA TYR A 5 26.83 -66.35 5.11
C TYR A 5 26.11 -65.02 5.42
N HIS A 6 26.50 -64.33 6.50
CA HIS A 6 25.83 -63.09 6.89
C HIS A 6 25.92 -62.03 5.80
N ASN A 7 27.09 -61.82 5.17
CA ASN A 7 27.25 -60.87 4.05
C ASN A 7 26.40 -61.25 2.82
N LEU A 8 26.31 -62.54 2.48
CA LEU A 8 25.53 -63.01 1.33
C LEU A 8 24.03 -62.82 1.56
N THR A 9 23.53 -63.23 2.73
CA THR A 9 22.10 -63.08 3.10
C THR A 9 21.71 -61.61 3.26
N SER A 10 22.59 -60.79 3.86
CA SER A 10 22.39 -59.33 3.93
C SER A 10 22.17 -58.72 2.55
N HIS A 11 23.03 -59.05 1.59
CA HIS A 11 22.90 -58.52 0.23
C HIS A 11 21.59 -58.97 -0.44
N TYR A 12 21.46 -60.26 -0.74
CA TYR A 12 20.43 -60.74 -1.67
C TYR A 12 19.03 -60.84 -1.05
N ASN A 13 18.92 -61.21 0.22
CA ASN A 13 17.61 -61.46 0.82
C ASN A 13 16.99 -60.22 1.45
N ILE A 14 17.79 -59.19 1.76
CA ILE A 14 17.32 -58.04 2.55
C ILE A 14 17.66 -56.69 1.91
N PHE A 15 18.93 -56.40 1.60
CA PHE A 15 19.34 -55.11 1.06
C PHE A 15 18.90 -54.90 -0.40
N PHE A 16 19.03 -55.92 -1.24
CA PHE A 16 18.49 -55.92 -2.60
C PHE A 16 16.97 -55.67 -2.58
N ASN A 17 16.23 -56.44 -1.78
CA ASN A 17 14.79 -56.27 -1.59
C ASN A 17 14.38 -54.92 -0.98
N ALA A 18 15.31 -54.20 -0.33
CA ALA A 18 15.09 -52.82 0.11
C ALA A 18 15.30 -51.84 -1.07
N LYS A 19 16.32 -52.03 -1.91
CA LYS A 19 16.52 -51.23 -3.13
C LYS A 19 15.39 -51.36 -4.14
N GLU A 20 14.84 -52.56 -4.35
CA GLU A 20 13.66 -52.72 -5.22
C GLU A 20 12.43 -51.97 -4.66
N SER A 21 12.24 -51.99 -3.33
CA SER A 21 11.19 -51.24 -2.64
C SER A 21 11.38 -49.72 -2.79
N MET A 22 12.61 -49.23 -2.60
CA MET A 22 12.99 -47.84 -2.85
C MET A 22 12.67 -47.45 -4.30
N ALA A 23 13.11 -48.24 -5.29
CA ALA A 23 12.89 -47.97 -6.71
C ALA A 23 11.39 -47.88 -7.08
N SER A 24 10.55 -48.80 -6.55
CA SER A 24 9.09 -48.74 -6.68
C SER A 24 8.53 -47.42 -6.13
N GLY A 25 8.97 -47.00 -4.94
CA GLY A 25 8.58 -45.72 -4.35
C GLY A 25 8.97 -44.51 -5.21
N LEU A 26 10.18 -44.48 -5.77
CA LEU A 26 10.64 -43.39 -6.65
C LEU A 26 9.90 -43.36 -7.99
N GLU A 27 9.52 -44.52 -8.54
CA GLU A 27 8.70 -44.57 -9.75
C GLU A 27 7.27 -44.06 -9.52
N ARG A 28 6.71 -44.26 -8.30
CA ARG A 28 5.43 -43.64 -7.90
C ARG A 28 5.54 -42.11 -7.83
N ILE A 29 6.64 -41.57 -7.29
CA ILE A 29 6.89 -40.12 -7.25
C ILE A 29 6.95 -39.52 -8.67
N ASP A 30 7.72 -40.11 -9.59
CA ASP A 30 7.83 -39.58 -10.98
C ASP A 30 6.50 -39.66 -11.76
N LYS A 31 5.59 -40.57 -11.38
CA LYS A 31 4.25 -40.73 -11.97
C LYS A 31 3.14 -39.90 -11.32
N ALA A 32 3.21 -39.67 -10.01
CA ALA A 32 2.18 -38.95 -9.26
C ALA A 32 2.32 -37.43 -9.39
N ILE A 33 3.55 -36.93 -9.49
CA ILE A 33 3.84 -35.50 -9.55
C ILE A 33 4.07 -35.10 -11.01
N GLU A 34 3.14 -34.31 -11.54
CA GLU A 34 3.32 -33.61 -12.79
C GLU A 34 4.18 -32.36 -12.59
N ASP A 35 4.97 -32.01 -13.61
CA ASP A 35 5.79 -30.80 -13.60
C ASP A 35 4.96 -29.60 -14.06
N ASP A 36 4.86 -28.55 -13.22
CA ASP A 36 4.33 -27.25 -13.63
C ASP A 36 5.42 -26.41 -14.31
N TYR A 37 5.31 -26.28 -15.63
CA TYR A 37 6.29 -25.59 -16.47
C TYR A 37 6.18 -24.05 -16.44
N THR A 38 5.21 -23.49 -15.69
CA THR A 38 5.09 -22.03 -15.50
C THR A 38 6.06 -21.49 -14.44
N HIS A 39 6.45 -22.33 -13.47
CA HIS A 39 7.42 -22.02 -12.41
C HIS A 39 8.77 -22.69 -12.67
N ILE A 40 9.84 -22.25 -11.98
CA ILE A 40 11.15 -22.93 -12.00
C ILE A 40 10.97 -24.35 -11.45
N LEU A 41 11.25 -25.38 -12.24
CA LEU A 41 11.08 -26.75 -11.76
C LEU A 41 12.08 -27.08 -10.64
N PRO A 42 11.67 -27.75 -9.56
CA PRO A 42 12.61 -28.22 -8.55
C PRO A 42 13.50 -29.31 -9.14
N ILE A 43 14.78 -29.34 -8.75
CA ILE A 43 15.73 -30.37 -9.21
C ILE A 43 15.22 -31.77 -8.85
N PHE A 44 14.70 -31.90 -7.64
CA PHE A 44 14.10 -33.10 -7.09
C PHE A 44 12.57 -33.00 -7.14
N LYS A 45 11.88 -33.97 -7.76
CA LYS A 45 10.40 -34.03 -7.70
C LYS A 45 9.90 -34.35 -6.29
N ASP A 46 10.71 -35.10 -5.54
CA ASP A 46 10.48 -35.51 -4.17
C ASP A 46 10.50 -34.37 -3.14
N SER A 47 10.77 -33.13 -3.55
CA SER A 47 10.57 -31.92 -2.73
C SER A 47 9.13 -31.37 -2.78
N ASP A 48 8.22 -31.99 -3.55
CA ASP A 48 6.79 -31.71 -3.53
C ASP A 48 6.13 -32.29 -2.25
N PRO A 49 5.32 -31.55 -1.48
CA PRO A 49 4.70 -32.04 -0.24
C PRO A 49 3.77 -33.26 -0.37
N SER A 50 3.37 -33.65 -1.59
CA SER A 50 2.62 -34.89 -1.84
C SER A 50 3.51 -36.13 -2.05
N ALA A 51 4.82 -35.94 -2.29
CA ALA A 51 5.76 -37.02 -2.62
C ALA A 51 5.83 -38.10 -1.54
N ALA A 52 5.96 -37.69 -0.27
CA ALA A 52 6.03 -38.62 0.86
C ALA A 52 4.77 -39.51 0.96
N LYS A 53 3.60 -38.96 0.63
CA LYS A 53 2.32 -39.70 0.58
C LYS A 53 2.29 -40.71 -0.57
N ALA A 54 2.91 -40.39 -1.71
CA ALA A 54 2.94 -41.25 -2.90
C ALA A 54 3.80 -42.51 -2.72
N CYS A 55 4.87 -42.46 -1.89
CA CYS A 55 5.80 -43.56 -1.68
C CYS A 55 5.78 -44.18 -0.26
N TYR A 56 4.93 -43.68 0.66
CA TYR A 56 5.02 -43.97 2.09
C TYR A 56 5.19 -45.47 2.44
N SER A 57 4.34 -46.33 1.88
CA SER A 57 4.35 -47.79 2.09
C SER A 57 5.60 -48.49 1.57
N ASP A 58 6.13 -48.01 0.44
CA ASP A 58 7.33 -48.55 -0.19
C ASP A 58 8.56 -48.18 0.66
N MET A 59 8.56 -47.00 1.30
CA MET A 59 9.59 -46.55 2.24
C MET A 59 9.52 -47.25 3.62
N GLU A 60 8.32 -47.53 4.16
CA GLU A 60 8.22 -48.37 5.37
C GLU A 60 8.79 -49.78 5.13
N ASN A 61 8.59 -50.33 3.94
CA ASN A 61 9.21 -51.59 3.53
C ASN A 61 10.74 -51.51 3.43
N VAL A 62 11.32 -50.39 2.98
CA VAL A 62 12.78 -50.15 3.05
C VAL A 62 13.25 -50.17 4.49
N ILE A 63 12.63 -49.35 5.35
CA ILE A 63 12.99 -49.18 6.77
C ILE A 63 12.92 -50.51 7.52
N LEU A 64 11.84 -51.28 7.32
CA LEU A 64 11.65 -52.60 7.94
C LEU A 64 12.72 -53.60 7.51
N LYS A 65 13.04 -53.67 6.20
CA LYS A 65 14.07 -54.59 5.68
C LYS A 65 15.45 -54.21 6.20
N ALA A 66 15.86 -52.96 6.08
CA ALA A 66 17.18 -52.51 6.54
C ALA A 66 17.34 -52.64 8.07
N SER A 67 16.32 -52.30 8.86
CA SER A 67 16.29 -52.55 10.31
C SER A 67 16.48 -54.03 10.66
N LYS A 68 15.85 -54.93 9.88
CA LYS A 68 15.99 -56.39 10.04
C LYS A 68 17.39 -56.87 9.66
N LEU A 69 18.03 -56.28 8.65
CA LEU A 69 19.43 -56.56 8.29
C LEU A 69 20.34 -56.21 9.47
N ILE A 70 20.25 -54.98 9.97
CA ILE A 70 21.07 -54.48 11.08
C ILE A 70 20.90 -55.37 12.32
N LYS A 71 19.65 -55.65 12.72
CA LYS A 71 19.33 -56.43 13.93
C LYS A 71 19.81 -57.89 13.89
N ILE A 72 19.81 -58.53 12.72
CA ILE A 72 20.08 -59.98 12.59
C ILE A 72 21.49 -60.28 12.05
N HIS A 73 22.08 -59.36 11.28
CA HIS A 73 23.33 -59.59 10.54
C HIS A 73 24.48 -58.66 10.91
N SER A 74 24.35 -57.75 11.89
CA SER A 74 25.51 -57.05 12.49
C SER A 74 26.51 -58.05 13.09
N ILE A 75 27.81 -57.78 12.92
CA ILE A 75 28.91 -58.62 13.40
C ILE A 75 29.95 -57.72 14.06
N THR A 76 29.77 -57.39 15.33
CA THR A 76 30.79 -56.67 16.13
C THR A 76 31.95 -57.56 16.62
N LYS A 77 31.82 -58.88 16.51
CA LYS A 77 32.83 -59.84 16.98
C LYS A 77 34.09 -59.80 16.11
N LYS A 78 35.23 -59.40 16.69
CA LYS A 78 36.52 -59.24 16.00
C LYS A 78 37.08 -60.54 15.38
N PRO A 79 37.95 -60.47 14.35
CA PRO A 79 38.57 -61.65 13.73
C PRO A 79 39.62 -62.32 14.62
N LYS A 80 39.82 -63.64 14.46
CA LYS A 80 40.88 -64.39 15.15
C LYS A 80 42.25 -63.81 14.76
N ARG A 81 43.02 -63.37 15.77
CA ARG A 81 44.35 -62.74 15.64
C ARG A 81 45.31 -63.65 14.86
N ARG A 82 45.76 -63.19 13.68
CA ARG A 82 46.78 -63.89 12.86
C ARG A 82 48.20 -63.62 13.40
N LYS A 83 49.11 -64.60 13.25
CA LYS A 83 50.53 -64.49 13.62
C LYS A 83 51.23 -63.40 12.78
N ASN A 84 51.09 -63.49 11.45
CA ASN A 84 51.55 -62.46 10.52
C ASN A 84 50.40 -61.46 10.25
N ARG A 85 50.66 -60.16 10.42
CA ARG A 85 49.66 -59.07 10.35
C ARG A 85 50.02 -58.05 9.27
N THR A 86 49.56 -58.30 8.03
CA THR A 86 49.67 -57.35 6.92
C THR A 86 48.92 -56.04 7.21
N ARG A 87 49.25 -54.95 6.49
CA ARG A 87 48.56 -53.65 6.59
C ARG A 87 47.03 -53.82 6.45
N ARG A 88 46.58 -54.44 5.35
CA ARG A 88 45.16 -54.82 5.10
C ARG A 88 44.52 -55.63 6.24
N TYR A 89 45.27 -56.53 6.90
CA TYR A 89 44.73 -57.26 8.05
C TYR A 89 44.58 -56.38 9.30
N LYS A 90 45.49 -55.43 9.54
CA LYS A 90 45.37 -54.46 10.64
C LYS A 90 44.15 -53.57 10.41
N GLU A 91 44.03 -52.97 9.22
CA GLU A 91 42.92 -52.10 8.79
C GLU A 91 41.56 -52.81 8.86
N PHE A 92 41.49 -54.07 8.42
CA PHE A 92 40.30 -54.90 8.61
C PHE A 92 40.00 -55.14 10.10
N ALA A 93 40.99 -55.52 10.91
CA ALA A 93 40.79 -55.86 12.31
C ALA A 93 40.55 -54.65 13.25
N SER A 94 40.80 -53.43 12.79
CA SER A 94 40.44 -52.19 13.50
C SER A 94 38.97 -51.81 13.38
N LYS A 95 38.24 -52.27 12.34
CA LYS A 95 36.80 -52.01 12.18
C LYS A 95 36.00 -52.46 13.42
N GLU A 96 34.93 -51.73 13.74
CA GLU A 96 33.99 -52.10 14.79
C GLU A 96 32.91 -53.08 14.29
N GLU A 97 32.56 -53.01 13.00
CA GLU A 97 31.60 -53.86 12.31
C GLU A 97 32.31 -54.65 11.19
N PHE A 98 31.88 -55.89 10.96
CA PHE A 98 32.50 -56.85 10.06
C PHE A 98 31.56 -57.41 8.98
N ASN A 99 30.33 -56.89 8.88
CA ASN A 99 29.42 -57.08 7.74
C ASN A 99 29.41 -55.85 6.83
N ASN A 100 29.61 -56.08 5.53
CA ASN A 100 29.82 -55.06 4.49
C ASN A 100 28.55 -54.28 4.08
N TRP A 101 27.40 -54.54 4.71
CA TRP A 101 26.11 -53.97 4.29
C TRP A 101 25.39 -53.20 5.41
N ILE A 102 26.03 -53.02 6.57
CA ILE A 102 25.40 -52.38 7.74
C ILE A 102 25.36 -50.87 7.58
N ASP A 103 26.45 -50.27 7.08
CA ASP A 103 26.53 -48.86 6.71
C ASP A 103 25.61 -48.51 5.53
N ASP A 104 25.63 -49.33 4.46
CA ASP A 104 24.72 -49.20 3.31
C ASP A 104 23.24 -49.39 3.75
N SER A 105 22.96 -50.14 4.85
CA SER A 105 21.62 -50.27 5.45
C SER A 105 21.19 -49.05 6.28
N TYR A 106 22.07 -48.52 7.13
CA TYR A 106 21.80 -47.26 7.84
C TYR A 106 21.61 -46.11 6.84
N LEU A 107 22.39 -46.10 5.76
CA LEU A 107 22.23 -45.13 4.68
C LEU A 107 20.84 -45.23 4.04
N ILE A 108 20.44 -46.40 3.51
CA ILE A 108 19.13 -46.54 2.83
C ILE A 108 17.93 -46.33 3.77
N MET A 109 18.10 -46.52 5.08
CA MET A 109 17.13 -46.06 6.09
C MET A 109 17.06 -44.53 6.15
N GLY A 110 18.21 -43.84 6.13
CA GLY A 110 18.27 -42.39 6.02
C GLY A 110 17.57 -41.87 4.76
N GLU A 111 17.82 -42.49 3.61
CA GLU A 111 17.13 -42.19 2.34
C GLU A 111 15.61 -42.37 2.48
N ALA A 112 15.15 -43.50 3.03
CA ALA A 112 13.73 -43.78 3.19
C ALA A 112 13.02 -42.90 4.24
N TYR A 113 13.73 -42.43 5.27
CA TYR A 113 13.21 -41.42 6.19
C TYR A 113 13.12 -40.04 5.53
N PHE A 114 14.06 -39.68 4.65
CA PHE A 114 13.99 -38.46 3.86
C PHE A 114 12.74 -38.46 2.97
N TYR A 115 12.49 -39.54 2.22
CA TYR A 115 11.28 -39.71 1.39
C TYR A 115 9.98 -39.94 2.20
N GLN A 116 10.00 -39.75 3.53
CA GLN A 116 8.81 -39.72 4.39
C GLN A 116 8.69 -38.38 5.15
N ASP A 117 9.43 -37.34 4.74
CA ASP A 117 9.59 -36.04 5.40
C ASP A 117 10.12 -36.12 6.86
N LYS A 118 10.63 -37.29 7.26
CA LYS A 118 11.19 -37.56 8.60
C LYS A 118 12.66 -37.13 8.63
N PHE A 119 12.92 -35.88 8.22
CA PHE A 119 14.27 -35.35 7.99
C PHE A 119 15.20 -35.47 9.22
N ILE A 120 14.68 -35.35 10.45
CA ILE A 120 15.47 -35.59 11.67
C ILE A 120 15.97 -37.05 11.74
N SER A 121 15.09 -38.03 11.47
CA SER A 121 15.47 -39.45 11.43
C SER A 121 16.43 -39.75 10.26
N ALA A 122 16.29 -39.05 9.13
CA ALA A 122 17.24 -39.12 8.03
C ALA A 122 18.63 -38.59 8.44
N ILE A 123 18.68 -37.43 9.09
CA ILE A 123 19.90 -36.81 9.65
C ILE A 123 20.56 -37.72 10.69
N ASP A 124 19.80 -38.32 11.61
CA ASP A 124 20.34 -39.22 12.64
C ASP A 124 21.01 -40.47 12.02
N ASN A 125 20.37 -41.09 11.02
CA ASN A 125 20.92 -42.24 10.32
C ASN A 125 22.18 -41.87 9.51
N CYS A 126 22.13 -40.77 8.74
CA CYS A 126 23.29 -40.33 7.96
C CYS A 126 24.46 -39.87 8.86
N SER A 127 24.17 -39.17 9.97
CA SER A 127 25.17 -38.78 10.97
C SER A 127 25.76 -39.99 11.70
N TYR A 128 24.97 -41.06 11.91
CA TYR A 128 25.49 -42.33 12.41
C TYR A 128 26.48 -42.94 11.41
N VAL A 129 26.15 -42.98 10.11
CA VAL A 129 27.06 -43.48 9.07
C VAL A 129 28.38 -42.70 9.06
N VAL A 130 28.32 -41.36 8.96
CA VAL A 130 29.51 -40.49 8.99
C VAL A 130 30.39 -40.74 10.21
N ARG A 131 29.80 -40.90 11.40
CA ARG A 131 30.54 -41.06 12.67
C ARG A 131 31.07 -42.47 12.91
N LYS A 132 30.42 -43.52 12.41
CA LYS A 132 30.80 -44.93 12.67
C LYS A 132 31.55 -45.60 11.51
N PHE A 133 31.50 -45.03 10.31
CA PHE A 133 32.12 -45.56 9.10
C PHE A 133 32.99 -44.49 8.41
N SER A 134 33.76 -43.74 9.20
CA SER A 134 34.64 -42.64 8.75
C SER A 134 35.71 -43.05 7.73
N GLU A 135 36.03 -44.34 7.65
CA GLU A 135 37.01 -44.92 6.73
C GLU A 135 36.38 -45.56 5.49
N GLU A 136 35.05 -45.65 5.41
CA GLU A 136 34.32 -46.24 4.28
C GLU A 136 33.80 -45.16 3.32
N GLU A 137 33.60 -45.49 2.04
CA GLU A 137 33.05 -44.55 1.06
C GLU A 137 31.59 -44.12 1.36
N SER A 138 30.85 -44.90 2.17
CA SER A 138 29.46 -44.63 2.52
C SER A 138 29.26 -43.31 3.27
N LYS A 139 30.30 -42.82 3.98
CA LYS A 139 30.29 -41.48 4.59
C LYS A 139 30.03 -40.36 3.58
N TYR A 140 30.55 -40.47 2.35
CA TYR A 140 30.40 -39.44 1.32
C TYR A 140 28.96 -39.36 0.80
N LYS A 141 28.31 -40.52 0.61
CA LYS A 141 26.88 -40.58 0.32
C LYS A 141 26.06 -40.00 1.48
N ALA A 142 26.40 -40.36 2.72
CA ALA A 142 25.71 -39.86 3.91
C ALA A 142 25.83 -38.34 4.06
N PHE A 143 26.99 -37.74 3.75
CA PHE A 143 27.14 -36.29 3.67
C PHE A 143 26.29 -35.65 2.57
N ILE A 144 26.23 -36.24 1.37
CA ILE A 144 25.34 -35.76 0.29
C ILE A 144 23.87 -35.78 0.73
N TRP A 145 23.44 -36.83 1.44
CA TRP A 145 22.10 -36.90 2.01
C TRP A 145 21.88 -35.92 3.17
N LEU A 146 22.89 -35.63 3.99
CA LEU A 146 22.83 -34.55 4.98
C LEU A 146 22.64 -33.18 4.32
N ILE A 147 23.30 -32.91 3.17
CA ILE A 147 23.05 -31.69 2.40
C ILE A 147 21.58 -31.64 1.97
N ARG A 148 21.02 -32.72 1.38
CA ARG A 148 19.59 -32.76 1.04
C ARG A 148 18.70 -32.48 2.25
N CYS A 149 18.90 -33.18 3.37
CA CYS A 149 18.11 -32.99 4.59
C CYS A 149 18.16 -31.55 5.12
N TYR A 150 19.35 -30.94 5.17
CA TYR A 150 19.50 -29.56 5.65
C TYR A 150 18.93 -28.54 4.65
N THR A 151 19.00 -28.81 3.35
CA THR A 151 18.45 -27.95 2.29
C THR A 151 16.91 -27.99 2.24
N GLU A 152 16.27 -29.15 2.41
CA GLU A 152 14.80 -29.24 2.59
C GLU A 152 14.34 -28.54 3.88
N MET A 153 15.12 -28.64 4.96
CA MET A 153 14.82 -28.00 6.25
C MET A 153 15.18 -26.50 6.32
N GLU A 154 15.59 -25.85 5.22
CA GLU A 154 16.09 -24.46 5.17
C GLU A 154 17.28 -24.17 6.12
N ARG A 155 17.99 -25.22 6.57
CA ARG A 155 19.16 -25.16 7.47
C ARG A 155 20.43 -24.90 6.66
N PHE A 156 20.43 -23.80 5.93
CA PHE A 156 21.47 -23.46 4.94
C PHE A 156 22.88 -23.38 5.54
N ILE A 157 23.03 -22.99 6.82
CA ILE A 157 24.33 -22.93 7.49
C ILE A 157 24.95 -24.32 7.64
N GLU A 158 24.16 -25.32 8.01
CA GLU A 158 24.59 -26.72 8.11
C GLU A 158 24.83 -27.36 6.74
N ALA A 159 23.94 -27.11 5.77
CA ALA A 159 24.14 -27.55 4.38
C ALA A 159 25.46 -27.01 3.81
N SER A 160 25.71 -25.70 3.95
CA SER A 160 26.94 -25.03 3.50
C SER A 160 28.21 -25.65 4.09
N LYS A 161 28.22 -25.93 5.40
CA LYS A 161 29.36 -26.58 6.07
C LYS A 161 29.65 -27.97 5.52
N VAL A 162 28.62 -28.76 5.21
CA VAL A 162 28.80 -30.10 4.63
C VAL A 162 29.27 -30.00 3.17
N ILE A 163 28.72 -29.06 2.38
CA ILE A 163 29.18 -28.78 1.02
C ILE A 163 30.68 -28.43 1.02
N GLN A 164 31.10 -27.48 1.86
CA GLN A 164 32.51 -27.06 1.98
C GLN A 164 33.42 -28.22 2.44
N THR A 165 32.95 -29.05 3.36
CA THR A 165 33.69 -30.24 3.84
C THR A 165 33.91 -31.25 2.72
N LEU A 166 32.93 -31.45 1.83
CA LEU A 166 33.05 -32.36 0.69
C LEU A 166 33.89 -31.78 -0.46
N GLN A 167 33.77 -30.48 -0.73
CA GLN A 167 34.54 -29.79 -1.76
C GLN A 167 36.03 -29.66 -1.42
N GLY A 168 36.39 -29.73 -0.13
CA GLY A 168 37.77 -29.64 0.36
C GLY A 168 38.46 -30.99 0.67
N ASP A 169 37.85 -32.14 0.37
CA ASP A 169 38.48 -33.46 0.58
C ASP A 169 39.06 -34.03 -0.73
N ASP A 170 40.39 -34.03 -0.87
CA ASP A 170 41.11 -34.61 -2.01
C ASP A 170 40.80 -36.10 -2.25
N ASN A 171 40.25 -36.80 -1.25
CA ASN A 171 39.87 -38.21 -1.33
C ASN A 171 38.42 -38.42 -1.78
N PHE A 172 37.67 -37.34 -2.08
CA PHE A 172 36.27 -37.42 -2.47
C PHE A 172 36.08 -38.30 -3.72
N PRO A 173 35.22 -39.34 -3.69
CA PRO A 173 35.11 -40.28 -4.81
C PRO A 173 34.54 -39.63 -6.06
N LYS A 174 35.33 -39.56 -7.14
CA LYS A 174 34.95 -38.91 -8.42
C LYS A 174 33.58 -39.31 -8.98
N LYS A 175 33.16 -40.56 -8.73
CA LYS A 175 31.85 -41.12 -9.10
C LYS A 175 30.65 -40.42 -8.43
N LEU A 176 30.87 -39.64 -7.37
CA LEU A 176 29.87 -38.87 -6.62
C LEU A 176 29.93 -37.35 -6.91
N GLU A 177 30.86 -36.87 -7.76
CA GLU A 177 30.94 -35.44 -8.13
C GLU A 177 29.66 -34.93 -8.79
N LYS A 178 28.96 -35.83 -9.51
CA LYS A 178 27.65 -35.57 -10.11
C LYS A 178 26.59 -35.34 -9.02
N GLU A 179 26.45 -36.28 -8.09
CA GLU A 179 25.51 -36.20 -6.96
C GLU A 179 25.76 -34.95 -6.10
N LEU A 180 27.03 -34.65 -5.80
CA LEU A 180 27.40 -33.44 -5.05
C LEU A 180 26.99 -32.17 -5.81
N ALA A 181 27.31 -32.07 -7.10
CA ALA A 181 26.92 -30.92 -7.91
C ALA A 181 25.39 -30.73 -7.98
N ILE A 182 24.61 -31.80 -8.06
CA ILE A 182 23.13 -31.73 -8.06
C ILE A 182 22.60 -31.19 -6.71
N VAL A 183 23.08 -31.68 -5.57
CA VAL A 183 22.59 -31.19 -4.25
C VAL A 183 23.11 -29.79 -3.91
N THR A 184 24.29 -29.41 -4.40
CA THR A 184 24.80 -28.03 -4.28
C THR A 184 24.02 -27.06 -5.16
N ALA A 185 23.61 -27.47 -6.37
CA ALA A 185 22.73 -26.65 -7.21
C ALA A 185 21.36 -26.41 -6.55
N ASP A 186 20.74 -27.44 -5.95
CA ASP A 186 19.45 -27.29 -5.24
C ASP A 186 19.57 -26.33 -4.04
N TYR A 187 20.65 -26.46 -3.27
CA TYR A 187 20.99 -25.55 -2.18
C TYR A 187 21.07 -24.07 -2.63
N TYR A 188 21.75 -23.79 -3.74
CA TYR A 188 21.85 -22.42 -4.27
C TYR A 188 20.52 -21.93 -4.89
N MET A 189 19.74 -22.80 -5.53
CA MET A 189 18.40 -22.47 -6.01
C MET A 189 17.46 -22.04 -4.88
N ARG A 190 17.48 -22.71 -3.72
CA ARG A 190 16.66 -22.32 -2.55
C ARG A 190 17.12 -21.03 -1.89
N LEU A 191 18.41 -20.72 -1.94
CA LEU A 191 18.93 -19.39 -1.58
C LEU A 191 18.60 -18.29 -2.60
N LYS A 192 18.00 -18.66 -3.76
CA LYS A 192 17.76 -17.79 -4.93
C LYS A 192 19.05 -17.20 -5.54
N ASP A 193 20.17 -17.85 -5.28
CA ASP A 193 21.48 -17.56 -5.87
C ASP A 193 21.62 -18.37 -7.18
N TYR A 194 20.92 -17.91 -8.21
CA TYR A 194 20.84 -18.62 -9.48
C TYR A 194 22.17 -18.66 -10.23
N ASP A 195 23.06 -17.67 -10.01
CA ASP A 195 24.36 -17.60 -10.68
C ASP A 195 25.33 -18.69 -10.20
N GLU A 196 25.36 -19.02 -8.91
CA GLU A 196 26.11 -20.19 -8.43
C GLU A 196 25.39 -21.50 -8.82
N ALA A 197 24.05 -21.56 -8.73
CA ALA A 197 23.28 -22.74 -9.10
C ALA A 197 23.52 -23.18 -10.57
N ILE A 198 23.59 -22.22 -11.51
CA ILE A 198 23.93 -22.45 -12.92
C ILE A 198 25.25 -23.23 -13.06
N LYS A 199 26.30 -22.83 -12.35
CA LYS A 199 27.63 -23.46 -12.45
C LYS A 199 27.60 -24.92 -11.98
N PHE A 200 26.88 -25.20 -10.90
CA PHE A 200 26.73 -26.56 -10.37
C PHE A 200 25.80 -27.42 -11.24
N LEU A 201 24.76 -26.84 -11.86
CA LEU A 201 23.98 -27.51 -12.90
C LEU A 201 24.83 -27.89 -14.10
N ASP A 202 25.69 -27.00 -14.62
CA ASP A 202 26.58 -27.32 -15.74
C ASP A 202 27.55 -28.48 -15.41
N ILE A 203 28.11 -28.50 -14.19
CA ILE A 203 28.95 -29.60 -13.72
C ILE A 203 28.16 -30.92 -13.66
N ALA A 204 26.92 -30.90 -13.18
CA ALA A 204 26.04 -32.08 -13.14
C ALA A 204 25.63 -32.55 -14.54
N ILE A 205 25.16 -31.64 -15.39
CA ILE A 205 24.72 -31.86 -16.77
C ILE A 205 25.83 -32.48 -17.62
N ASN A 206 27.08 -32.07 -17.43
CA ASN A 206 28.23 -32.66 -18.11
C ASN A 206 28.66 -34.04 -17.57
N LYS A 207 28.24 -34.42 -16.35
CA LYS A 207 28.52 -35.74 -15.74
C LYS A 207 27.36 -36.74 -15.85
N ILE A 208 26.18 -36.34 -16.34
CA ILE A 208 25.05 -37.25 -16.59
C ILE A 208 25.15 -37.90 -17.98
N PHE A 209 25.21 -39.23 -18.00
CA PHE A 209 25.17 -40.04 -19.22
C PHE A 209 23.75 -40.22 -19.78
N TRP A 210 22.75 -40.44 -18.91
CA TRP A 210 21.39 -40.79 -19.33
C TRP A 210 20.57 -39.58 -19.77
N LYS A 211 20.16 -39.55 -21.04
CA LYS A 211 19.47 -38.41 -21.65
C LYS A 211 18.20 -37.96 -20.91
N LYS A 212 17.33 -38.88 -20.44
CA LYS A 212 16.12 -38.52 -19.65
C LYS A 212 16.46 -37.73 -18.39
N GLN A 213 17.52 -38.10 -17.67
CA GLN A 213 17.97 -37.39 -16.46
C GLN A 213 18.57 -36.03 -16.81
N LYS A 214 19.40 -35.97 -17.88
CA LYS A 214 20.00 -34.72 -18.37
C LYS A 214 18.93 -33.71 -18.83
N ALA A 215 17.82 -34.18 -19.39
CA ALA A 215 16.73 -33.34 -19.88
C ALA A 215 16.11 -32.45 -18.79
N ARG A 216 15.87 -32.97 -17.57
CA ARG A 216 15.31 -32.16 -16.46
C ARG A 216 16.26 -31.03 -16.08
N LEU A 217 17.53 -31.36 -15.80
CA LEU A 217 18.51 -30.35 -15.40
C LEU A 217 18.77 -29.32 -16.51
N GLN A 218 18.79 -29.75 -17.78
CA GLN A 218 18.91 -28.85 -18.92
C GLN A 218 17.71 -27.88 -19.05
N TYR A 219 16.50 -28.32 -18.67
CA TYR A 219 15.31 -27.47 -18.62
C TYR A 219 15.39 -26.47 -17.47
N ILE A 220 15.79 -26.90 -16.27
CA ILE A 220 15.99 -26.03 -15.11
C ILE A 220 17.08 -24.99 -15.40
N LEU A 221 18.21 -25.40 -15.99
CA LEU A 221 19.28 -24.49 -16.42
C LEU A 221 18.75 -23.42 -17.39
N ALA A 222 17.88 -23.79 -18.33
CA ALA A 222 17.24 -22.84 -19.24
C ALA A 222 16.31 -21.85 -18.51
N GLN A 223 15.62 -22.29 -17.45
CA GLN A 223 14.83 -21.41 -16.59
C GLN A 223 15.74 -20.48 -15.76
N LEU A 224 16.84 -20.96 -15.18
CA LEU A 224 17.78 -20.09 -14.45
C LEU A 224 18.43 -19.05 -15.37
N TYR A 225 18.74 -19.39 -16.62
CA TYR A 225 19.17 -18.41 -17.63
C TYR A 225 18.06 -17.40 -17.97
N GLN A 226 16.79 -17.79 -17.98
CA GLN A 226 15.67 -16.87 -18.19
C GLN A 226 15.56 -15.88 -17.03
N GLU A 227 15.57 -16.37 -15.79
CA GLU A 227 15.46 -15.55 -14.56
C GLU A 227 16.66 -14.61 -14.37
N THR A 228 17.87 -15.03 -14.76
CA THR A 228 19.07 -14.18 -14.77
C THR A 228 19.17 -13.25 -16.00
N GLY A 229 18.12 -13.17 -16.83
CA GLY A 229 18.05 -12.27 -17.99
C GLY A 229 18.91 -12.70 -19.19
N ARG A 230 19.53 -13.88 -19.15
CA ARG A 230 20.43 -14.43 -20.18
C ARG A 230 19.65 -15.14 -21.28
N LEU A 231 18.73 -14.39 -21.92
CA LEU A 231 17.71 -14.92 -22.83
C LEU A 231 18.28 -15.71 -24.03
N ASP A 232 19.45 -15.30 -24.56
CA ASP A 232 20.16 -16.03 -25.63
C ASP A 232 20.59 -17.44 -25.16
N GLU A 233 21.11 -17.56 -23.92
CA GLU A 233 21.52 -18.82 -23.29
C GLU A 233 20.29 -19.69 -22.93
N ALA A 234 19.24 -19.07 -22.40
CA ALA A 234 17.96 -19.74 -22.12
C ALA A 234 17.35 -20.36 -23.39
N SER A 235 17.27 -19.61 -24.49
CA SER A 235 16.75 -20.11 -25.76
C SER A 235 17.61 -21.26 -26.31
N ALA A 236 18.93 -21.23 -26.13
CA ALA A 236 19.82 -22.33 -26.48
C ALA A 236 19.55 -23.58 -25.60
N ALA A 237 19.57 -23.44 -24.28
CA ALA A 237 19.37 -24.53 -23.33
C ALA A 237 18.01 -25.22 -23.50
N PHE A 238 16.91 -24.47 -23.66
CA PHE A 238 15.59 -25.03 -23.96
C PHE A 238 15.60 -25.83 -25.29
N ARG A 239 16.29 -25.35 -26.34
CA ARG A 239 16.43 -26.10 -27.59
C ARG A 239 17.20 -27.42 -27.42
N GLU A 240 18.19 -27.48 -26.52
CA GLU A 240 18.90 -28.73 -26.22
C GLU A 240 18.02 -29.76 -25.48
N VAL A 241 17.09 -29.34 -24.60
CA VAL A 241 16.10 -30.24 -23.97
C VAL A 241 15.37 -31.09 -25.02
N THR A 242 15.00 -30.50 -26.16
CA THR A 242 14.30 -31.19 -27.24
C THR A 242 15.12 -32.31 -27.92
N ARG A 243 16.46 -32.32 -27.74
CA ARG A 243 17.39 -33.35 -28.25
C ARG A 243 17.74 -34.42 -27.22
N LEU A 244 17.40 -34.20 -25.95
CA LEU A 244 17.70 -35.09 -24.81
C LEU A 244 16.60 -36.14 -24.55
N ASN A 245 15.75 -36.43 -25.54
CA ASN A 245 14.64 -37.38 -25.42
C ASN A 245 13.73 -37.08 -24.20
N ALA A 246 13.44 -35.79 -24.00
CA ALA A 246 12.59 -35.31 -22.92
C ALA A 246 11.14 -35.84 -23.04
N PRO A 247 10.41 -36.00 -21.92
CA PRO A 247 8.97 -36.30 -21.93
C PRO A 247 8.18 -35.31 -22.79
N TYR A 248 7.03 -35.72 -23.34
CA TYR A 248 6.27 -34.90 -24.30
C TYR A 248 5.93 -33.50 -23.78
N LYS A 249 5.37 -33.39 -22.55
CA LYS A 249 5.06 -32.10 -21.90
C LYS A 249 6.30 -31.21 -21.75
N MET A 250 7.44 -31.76 -21.34
CA MET A 250 8.71 -31.03 -21.22
C MET A 250 9.26 -30.58 -22.57
N ALA A 251 9.25 -31.45 -23.58
CA ALA A 251 9.70 -31.12 -24.93
C ALA A 251 8.76 -30.11 -25.62
N PHE A 252 7.48 -30.10 -25.28
CA PHE A 252 6.52 -29.11 -25.73
C PHE A 252 6.85 -27.74 -25.11
N ASN A 253 6.83 -27.64 -23.78
CA ASN A 253 7.08 -26.39 -23.05
C ASN A 253 8.46 -25.79 -23.37
N ALA A 254 9.48 -26.61 -23.56
CA ALA A 254 10.80 -26.14 -24.00
C ALA A 254 10.75 -25.41 -25.36
N ARG A 255 9.88 -25.79 -26.30
CA ARG A 255 9.73 -25.08 -27.58
C ARG A 255 8.96 -23.76 -27.44
N ILE A 256 7.97 -23.71 -26.55
CA ILE A 256 7.22 -22.49 -26.22
C ILE A 256 8.15 -21.49 -25.52
N ASN A 257 8.88 -21.92 -24.48
CA ASN A 257 9.75 -21.03 -23.71
C ASN A 257 11.00 -20.60 -24.51
N ALA A 258 11.57 -21.46 -25.36
CA ALA A 258 12.63 -21.06 -26.31
C ALA A 258 12.19 -19.95 -27.29
N ALA A 259 10.89 -19.80 -27.53
CA ALA A 259 10.30 -18.72 -28.32
C ALA A 259 9.90 -17.50 -27.48
N GLY A 260 9.41 -17.70 -26.26
CA GLY A 260 9.15 -16.61 -25.30
C GLY A 260 10.41 -15.81 -24.96
N VAL A 261 11.55 -16.48 -24.81
CA VAL A 261 12.87 -15.85 -24.55
C VAL A 261 13.65 -15.51 -25.83
N PHE A 262 13.02 -15.48 -27.01
CA PHE A 262 13.74 -15.19 -28.25
C PHE A 262 14.07 -13.70 -28.38
N THR A 263 15.36 -13.38 -28.47
CA THR A 263 15.91 -12.01 -28.48
C THR A 263 15.90 -11.32 -29.85
N GLY A 264 15.49 -12.03 -30.90
CA GLY A 264 15.74 -11.65 -32.30
C GLY A 264 17.03 -12.26 -32.86
N LYS A 265 17.99 -12.68 -32.02
CA LYS A 265 19.25 -13.28 -32.50
C LYS A 265 19.09 -14.78 -32.76
N GLY A 266 19.23 -15.18 -34.02
CA GLY A 266 19.25 -16.58 -34.44
C GLY A 266 18.23 -16.88 -35.52
N ASN A 267 17.99 -18.17 -35.78
CA ASN A 267 17.13 -18.59 -36.89
C ASN A 267 15.64 -18.61 -36.50
N ALA A 268 15.03 -17.41 -36.49
CA ALA A 268 13.61 -17.21 -36.20
C ALA A 268 12.69 -17.98 -37.17
N GLU A 269 13.07 -18.12 -38.45
CA GLU A 269 12.30 -18.90 -39.43
C GLU A 269 12.27 -20.39 -39.12
N LYS A 270 13.37 -20.98 -38.63
CA LYS A 270 13.37 -22.37 -38.14
C LYS A 270 12.40 -22.52 -36.97
N LEU A 271 12.42 -21.60 -36.01
CA LEU A 271 11.53 -21.62 -34.86
C LEU A 271 10.05 -21.46 -35.25
N LYS A 272 9.73 -20.48 -36.11
CA LYS A 272 8.39 -20.31 -36.70
C LYS A 272 7.95 -21.54 -37.49
N LYS A 273 8.86 -22.23 -38.20
CA LYS A 273 8.58 -23.48 -38.93
C LYS A 273 8.31 -24.66 -37.99
N GLU A 274 9.00 -24.74 -36.85
CA GLU A 274 8.75 -25.74 -35.81
C GLU A 274 7.40 -25.51 -35.11
N LEU A 275 7.08 -24.27 -34.71
CA LEU A 275 5.79 -23.89 -34.14
C LEU A 275 4.63 -24.12 -35.14
N LYS A 276 4.79 -23.71 -36.41
CA LYS A 276 3.81 -24.00 -37.49
C LYS A 276 3.66 -25.49 -37.80
N LYS A 277 4.63 -26.33 -37.45
CA LYS A 277 4.48 -27.80 -37.48
C LYS A 277 3.70 -28.30 -36.27
N MET A 278 3.93 -27.73 -35.07
CA MET A 278 3.18 -28.08 -33.86
C MET A 278 1.68 -27.80 -34.03
N LEU A 279 1.28 -26.66 -34.61
CA LEU A 279 -0.12 -26.34 -34.96
C LEU A 279 -0.83 -27.36 -35.87
N ARG A 280 -0.07 -28.19 -36.60
CA ARG A 280 -0.59 -29.21 -37.55
C ARG A 280 -0.63 -30.62 -36.95
N ASP A 281 0.01 -30.85 -35.81
CA ASP A 281 0.01 -32.15 -35.14
C ASP A 281 -1.19 -32.23 -34.18
N LYS A 282 -2.05 -33.23 -34.38
CA LYS A 282 -3.25 -33.46 -33.54
C LYS A 282 -2.92 -33.65 -32.05
N LYS A 283 -1.67 -33.98 -31.70
CA LYS A 283 -1.19 -34.06 -30.31
C LYS A 283 -1.00 -32.70 -29.63
N ASN A 284 -1.15 -31.59 -30.35
CA ASN A 284 -1.10 -30.23 -29.81
C ASN A 284 -2.45 -29.50 -29.88
N GLU A 285 -3.57 -30.20 -30.14
CA GLU A 285 -4.89 -29.57 -30.29
C GLU A 285 -5.25 -28.71 -29.06
N GLU A 286 -4.96 -29.22 -27.86
CA GLU A 286 -5.17 -28.58 -26.55
C GLU A 286 -4.15 -27.48 -26.21
N PHE A 287 -3.10 -27.31 -27.02
CA PHE A 287 -2.02 -26.34 -26.78
C PHE A 287 -1.80 -25.37 -27.97
N LYS A 288 -2.76 -25.28 -28.90
CA LYS A 288 -2.66 -24.39 -30.08
C LYS A 288 -2.54 -22.92 -29.67
N ASP A 289 -3.26 -22.54 -28.62
CA ASP A 289 -3.18 -21.25 -27.94
C ASP A 289 -1.72 -20.85 -27.63
N GLN A 290 -0.99 -21.66 -26.87
CA GLN A 290 0.38 -21.39 -26.45
C GLN A 290 1.33 -21.30 -27.65
N VAL A 291 1.11 -22.12 -28.69
CA VAL A 291 1.88 -22.08 -29.94
C VAL A 291 1.58 -20.80 -30.75
N TYR A 292 0.33 -20.33 -30.78
CA TYR A 292 -0.05 -19.07 -31.39
C TYR A 292 0.51 -17.86 -30.62
N TYR A 293 0.51 -17.89 -29.28
CA TYR A 293 1.15 -16.86 -28.46
C TYR A 293 2.66 -16.78 -28.71
N ALA A 294 3.33 -17.93 -28.76
CA ALA A 294 4.75 -18.03 -29.10
C ALA A 294 5.06 -17.47 -30.50
N LEU A 295 4.20 -17.71 -31.50
CA LEU A 295 4.31 -17.09 -32.82
C LEU A 295 4.10 -15.57 -32.76
N GLY A 296 3.13 -15.10 -31.97
CA GLY A 296 2.88 -13.67 -31.75
C GLY A 296 4.09 -12.94 -31.16
N ASN A 297 4.70 -13.51 -30.13
CA ASN A 297 5.92 -12.97 -29.51
C ASN A 297 7.06 -12.83 -30.54
N ILE A 298 7.28 -13.84 -31.38
CA ILE A 298 8.32 -13.78 -32.43
C ILE A 298 7.99 -12.67 -33.43
N PHE A 299 6.77 -12.61 -33.96
CA PHE A 299 6.39 -11.57 -34.92
C PHE A 299 6.49 -10.16 -34.32
N PHE A 300 6.17 -9.99 -33.04
CA PHE A 300 6.29 -8.71 -32.33
C PHE A 300 7.77 -8.29 -32.20
N LYS A 301 8.66 -9.23 -31.83
CA LYS A 301 10.11 -8.99 -31.78
C LYS A 301 10.75 -8.78 -33.17
N GLU A 302 10.12 -9.29 -34.23
CA GLU A 302 10.49 -9.01 -35.63
C GLU A 302 9.90 -7.69 -36.17
N GLY A 303 9.20 -6.90 -35.34
CA GLY A 303 8.55 -5.64 -35.73
C GLY A 303 7.28 -5.82 -36.57
N ASN A 304 6.81 -7.05 -36.79
CA ASN A 304 5.63 -7.36 -37.59
C ASN A 304 4.36 -7.34 -36.72
N ARG A 305 3.98 -6.13 -36.26
CA ARG A 305 2.87 -5.90 -35.32
C ARG A 305 1.54 -6.48 -35.80
N GLU A 306 1.23 -6.41 -37.11
CA GLU A 306 0.03 -7.03 -37.70
C GLU A 306 -0.04 -8.55 -37.47
N ARG A 307 1.01 -9.30 -37.87
CA ARG A 307 1.02 -10.77 -37.69
C ARG A 307 1.17 -11.16 -36.23
N ALA A 308 1.74 -10.30 -35.39
CA ALA A 308 1.74 -10.48 -33.95
C ALA A 308 0.30 -10.42 -33.41
N ILE A 309 -0.43 -9.35 -33.71
CA ILE A 309 -1.84 -9.16 -33.35
C ILE A 309 -2.69 -10.33 -33.82
N ASP A 310 -2.58 -10.75 -35.08
CA ASP A 310 -3.35 -11.89 -35.59
C ASP A 310 -2.96 -13.22 -34.93
N SER A 311 -1.69 -13.41 -34.56
CA SER A 311 -1.26 -14.60 -33.82
C SER A 311 -1.80 -14.57 -32.38
N TYR A 312 -1.78 -13.43 -31.69
CA TYR A 312 -2.39 -13.29 -30.36
C TYR A 312 -3.92 -13.45 -30.42
N ARG A 313 -4.60 -12.91 -31.45
CA ARG A 313 -6.04 -13.12 -31.69
C ARG A 313 -6.37 -14.59 -31.84
N ASN A 314 -5.56 -15.35 -32.58
CA ASN A 314 -5.69 -16.81 -32.67
C ASN A 314 -5.41 -17.46 -31.29
N SER A 315 -4.41 -17.01 -30.54
CA SER A 315 -4.14 -17.54 -29.20
C SER A 315 -5.36 -17.43 -28.27
N VAL A 316 -5.95 -16.23 -28.17
CA VAL A 316 -7.22 -15.98 -27.47
C VAL A 316 -8.32 -16.92 -27.99
N ALA A 317 -8.50 -17.02 -29.32
CA ALA A 317 -9.56 -17.81 -29.93
C ALA A 317 -9.44 -19.34 -29.77
N TYR A 318 -8.23 -19.87 -29.57
CA TYR A 318 -7.99 -21.30 -29.29
C TYR A 318 -7.92 -21.62 -27.78
N SER A 319 -7.89 -20.63 -26.89
CA SER A 319 -7.82 -20.81 -25.43
C SER A 319 -9.19 -21.21 -24.83
N VAL A 320 -9.73 -22.37 -25.21
CA VAL A 320 -11.08 -22.82 -24.80
C VAL A 320 -11.14 -23.34 -23.36
N SER A 321 -10.09 -24.02 -22.90
CA SER A 321 -9.98 -24.63 -21.56
C SER A 321 -8.86 -24.00 -20.70
N ASN A 322 -8.04 -23.13 -21.28
CA ASN A 322 -6.83 -22.59 -20.68
C ASN A 322 -7.02 -21.13 -20.27
N SER A 323 -7.67 -20.90 -19.14
CA SER A 323 -7.96 -19.55 -18.59
C SER A 323 -6.71 -18.67 -18.49
N PHE A 324 -5.57 -19.24 -18.08
CA PHE A 324 -4.32 -18.50 -17.92
C PHE A 324 -3.75 -18.01 -19.26
N GLN A 325 -3.74 -18.86 -20.30
CA GLN A 325 -3.30 -18.44 -21.63
C GLN A 325 -4.30 -17.49 -22.29
N LEU A 326 -5.60 -17.65 -22.04
CA LEU A 326 -6.63 -16.70 -22.48
C LEU A 326 -6.35 -15.32 -21.90
N ALA A 327 -6.24 -15.22 -20.56
CA ALA A 327 -5.91 -13.99 -19.84
C ALA A 327 -4.63 -13.34 -20.37
N ARG A 328 -3.52 -14.10 -20.41
CA ARG A 328 -2.23 -13.61 -20.89
C ARG A 328 -2.29 -13.07 -22.33
N SER A 329 -2.99 -13.77 -23.22
CA SER A 329 -3.12 -13.37 -24.63
C SER A 329 -4.02 -12.16 -24.80
N ALA A 330 -5.08 -12.07 -23.99
CA ALA A 330 -6.03 -10.97 -24.00
C ALA A 330 -5.40 -9.70 -23.41
N ILE A 331 -4.71 -9.76 -22.25
CA ILE A 331 -3.93 -8.64 -21.68
C ILE A 331 -2.89 -8.14 -22.70
N THR A 332 -2.12 -9.05 -23.33
CA THR A 332 -1.12 -8.68 -24.36
C THR A 332 -1.75 -7.91 -25.53
N LEU A 333 -2.98 -8.24 -25.92
CA LEU A 333 -3.73 -7.46 -26.91
C LEU A 333 -4.29 -6.16 -26.35
N GLY A 334 -4.77 -6.16 -25.11
CA GLY A 334 -5.22 -4.98 -24.37
C GLY A 334 -4.15 -3.90 -24.34
N ASP A 335 -2.93 -4.24 -23.94
CA ASP A 335 -1.76 -3.35 -23.96
C ASP A 335 -1.45 -2.85 -25.38
N ILE A 336 -1.42 -3.73 -26.38
CA ILE A 336 -1.14 -3.35 -27.79
C ILE A 336 -2.18 -2.36 -28.33
N TYR A 337 -3.47 -2.57 -28.09
CA TYR A 337 -4.51 -1.62 -28.50
C TYR A 337 -4.54 -0.35 -27.64
N PHE A 338 -3.97 -0.37 -26.43
CA PHE A 338 -3.80 0.84 -25.62
C PHE A 338 -2.67 1.70 -26.18
N GLU A 339 -1.52 1.09 -26.51
CA GLU A 339 -0.41 1.73 -27.24
C GLU A 339 -0.86 2.28 -28.61
N ASP A 340 -1.70 1.54 -29.35
CA ASP A 340 -2.23 1.94 -30.67
C ASP A 340 -3.40 2.96 -30.56
N LEU A 341 -3.68 3.50 -29.36
CA LEU A 341 -4.79 4.43 -29.03
C LEU A 341 -6.20 3.90 -29.35
N GLU A 342 -6.35 2.61 -29.65
CA GLU A 342 -7.61 1.96 -29.97
C GLU A 342 -8.38 1.54 -28.70
N TYR A 343 -8.62 2.49 -27.77
CA TYR A 343 -9.13 2.25 -26.41
C TYR A 343 -10.35 1.31 -26.36
N ARG A 344 -11.31 1.45 -27.29
CA ARG A 344 -12.51 0.58 -27.39
C ARG A 344 -12.15 -0.91 -27.64
N LYS A 345 -11.10 -1.19 -28.41
CA LYS A 345 -10.58 -2.55 -28.60
C LYS A 345 -9.78 -3.02 -27.40
N SER A 346 -8.95 -2.15 -26.83
CA SER A 346 -8.19 -2.44 -25.61
C SER A 346 -9.12 -2.90 -24.48
N GLN A 347 -10.19 -2.14 -24.22
CA GLN A 347 -11.22 -2.43 -23.23
C GLN A 347 -11.84 -3.82 -23.43
N ALA A 348 -12.19 -4.17 -24.67
CA ALA A 348 -12.80 -5.45 -25.01
C ALA A 348 -11.89 -6.66 -24.74
N TYR A 349 -10.56 -6.48 -24.85
CA TYR A 349 -9.59 -7.51 -24.50
C TYR A 349 -9.25 -7.53 -23.00
N TYR A 350 -9.29 -6.40 -22.30
CA TYR A 350 -9.22 -6.39 -20.84
C TYR A 350 -10.45 -7.04 -20.18
N ASP A 351 -11.68 -6.78 -20.65
CA ASP A 351 -12.90 -7.54 -20.27
C ASP A 351 -12.65 -9.04 -20.42
N SER A 352 -12.24 -9.45 -21.63
CA SER A 352 -11.96 -10.85 -21.98
C SER A 352 -10.91 -11.52 -21.06
N ALA A 353 -10.03 -10.75 -20.42
CA ALA A 353 -9.10 -11.23 -19.40
C ALA A 353 -9.73 -11.26 -18.00
N MET A 354 -10.40 -10.19 -17.58
CA MET A 354 -11.04 -10.06 -16.25
C MET A 354 -12.02 -11.19 -15.93
N ILE A 355 -12.69 -11.74 -16.95
CA ILE A 355 -13.64 -12.86 -16.81
C ILE A 355 -12.99 -14.19 -16.39
N VAL A 356 -11.67 -14.33 -16.56
CA VAL A 356 -10.96 -15.61 -16.39
C VAL A 356 -9.71 -15.56 -15.52
N ILE A 357 -9.38 -14.40 -14.94
CA ILE A 357 -8.37 -14.27 -13.88
C ILE A 357 -9.02 -14.29 -12.50
N GLU A 358 -8.33 -14.86 -11.52
CA GLU A 358 -8.75 -14.90 -10.11
C GLU A 358 -8.00 -13.80 -9.32
N GLU A 359 -8.44 -13.48 -8.08
CA GLU A 359 -7.76 -12.50 -7.20
C GLU A 359 -6.27 -12.87 -6.92
N ASN A 360 -5.86 -14.12 -7.19
CA ASN A 360 -4.48 -14.61 -7.05
C ASN A 360 -3.58 -14.37 -8.29
N TYR A 361 -4.12 -13.85 -9.40
CA TYR A 361 -3.38 -13.73 -10.66
C TYR A 361 -2.28 -12.65 -10.58
N PRO A 362 -1.08 -12.86 -11.16
CA PRO A 362 0.01 -11.87 -11.10
C PRO A 362 -0.42 -10.48 -11.62
N ASN A 363 -0.23 -9.46 -10.78
CA ASN A 363 -0.66 -8.07 -11.02
C ASN A 363 -2.19 -7.86 -11.20
N TYR A 364 -3.03 -8.75 -10.65
CA TYR A 364 -4.50 -8.65 -10.72
C TYR A 364 -5.05 -7.24 -10.41
N GLU A 365 -4.57 -6.61 -9.35
CA GLU A 365 -5.00 -5.27 -8.93
C GLU A 365 -4.78 -4.22 -10.02
N ASN A 366 -3.55 -4.10 -10.53
CA ASN A 366 -3.17 -3.19 -11.61
C ASN A 366 -3.97 -3.45 -12.91
N ILE A 367 -4.30 -4.71 -13.19
CA ILE A 367 -5.09 -5.11 -14.37
C ILE A 367 -6.56 -4.72 -14.17
N SER A 368 -7.11 -4.93 -12.98
CA SER A 368 -8.49 -4.58 -12.61
C SER A 368 -8.70 -3.06 -12.56
N GLU A 369 -7.76 -2.31 -11.97
CA GLU A 369 -7.74 -0.85 -11.96
C GLU A 369 -7.65 -0.29 -13.39
N ARG A 370 -6.69 -0.76 -14.19
CA ARG A 370 -6.57 -0.37 -15.60
C ARG A 370 -7.85 -0.68 -16.38
N TYR A 371 -8.47 -1.84 -16.19
CA TYR A 371 -9.72 -2.20 -16.85
C TYR A 371 -10.88 -1.26 -16.46
N LYS A 372 -11.03 -0.92 -15.18
CA LYS A 372 -12.05 0.00 -14.68
C LYS A 372 -11.85 1.40 -15.25
N ASN A 373 -10.65 1.95 -15.11
CA ASN A 373 -10.31 3.29 -15.60
C ASN A 373 -10.45 3.40 -17.12
N LEU A 374 -10.06 2.35 -17.86
CA LEU A 374 -10.20 2.28 -19.31
C LEU A 374 -11.67 2.14 -19.74
N SER A 375 -12.49 1.38 -19.01
CA SER A 375 -13.92 1.26 -19.29
C SER A 375 -14.64 2.58 -19.04
N THR A 376 -14.33 3.28 -17.94
CA THR A 376 -14.88 4.61 -17.67
C THR A 376 -14.40 5.66 -18.68
N LEU A 377 -13.14 5.60 -19.12
CA LEU A 377 -12.67 6.44 -20.23
C LEU A 377 -13.46 6.15 -21.52
N VAL A 378 -13.56 4.89 -21.91
CA VAL A 378 -14.27 4.46 -23.13
C VAL A 378 -15.72 4.89 -23.07
N ASP A 379 -16.44 4.72 -21.96
CA ASP A 379 -17.85 5.12 -21.87
C ASP A 379 -18.07 6.63 -21.99
N ASN A 380 -17.13 7.47 -21.52
CA ASN A 380 -17.16 8.91 -21.77
C ASN A 380 -16.92 9.22 -23.27
N LEU A 381 -15.87 8.63 -23.89
CA LEU A 381 -15.60 8.80 -25.32
C LEU A 381 -16.76 8.30 -26.21
N LEU A 382 -17.41 7.19 -25.83
CA LEU A 382 -18.60 6.67 -26.48
C LEU A 382 -19.83 7.57 -26.31
N THR A 383 -19.94 8.26 -25.17
CA THR A 383 -21.00 9.26 -24.94
C THR A 383 -20.83 10.43 -25.89
N VAL A 384 -19.61 10.95 -26.07
CA VAL A 384 -19.32 11.99 -27.08
C VAL A 384 -19.61 11.48 -28.51
N GLU A 385 -19.10 10.30 -28.90
CA GLU A 385 -19.32 9.71 -30.24
C GLU A 385 -20.81 9.49 -30.55
N ARG A 386 -21.59 9.09 -29.53
CA ARG A 386 -23.05 8.87 -29.61
C ARG A 386 -23.80 10.18 -29.71
N GLU A 387 -23.59 11.11 -28.78
CA GLU A 387 -24.34 12.38 -28.74
C GLU A 387 -24.02 13.25 -29.96
N ASP A 388 -22.76 13.38 -30.39
CA ASP A 388 -22.39 14.05 -31.65
C ASP A 388 -23.12 13.42 -32.87
N SER A 389 -23.30 12.09 -32.84
CA SER A 389 -24.04 11.38 -33.89
C SER A 389 -25.56 11.61 -33.81
N LEU A 390 -26.14 11.65 -32.62
CA LEU A 390 -27.57 11.91 -32.40
C LEU A 390 -27.93 13.36 -32.76
N GLN A 391 -27.15 14.34 -32.31
CA GLN A 391 -27.32 15.76 -32.66
C GLN A 391 -27.24 15.98 -34.16
N ARG A 392 -26.22 15.41 -34.83
CA ARG A 392 -26.08 15.49 -36.29
C ARG A 392 -27.28 14.90 -37.04
N ILE A 393 -27.96 13.88 -36.52
CA ILE A 393 -29.16 13.28 -37.14
C ILE A 393 -30.43 14.08 -36.79
N ALA A 394 -30.51 14.67 -35.60
CA ALA A 394 -31.60 15.56 -35.21
C ALA A 394 -31.62 16.84 -36.06
N LEU A 395 -30.45 17.40 -36.37
CA LEU A 395 -30.25 18.59 -37.21
C LEU A 395 -30.50 18.36 -38.72
N MET A 396 -30.68 17.12 -39.18
CA MET A 396 -31.09 16.84 -40.57
C MET A 396 -32.54 17.25 -40.82
N SER A 397 -32.88 17.61 -42.06
CA SER A 397 -34.29 17.73 -42.43
C SER A 397 -35.00 16.38 -42.28
N GLU A 398 -36.32 16.40 -42.05
CA GLU A 398 -37.08 15.17 -41.79
C GLU A 398 -36.97 14.16 -42.94
N GLY A 399 -36.93 14.63 -44.19
CA GLY A 399 -36.74 13.76 -45.36
C GLY A 399 -35.38 13.08 -45.39
N GLU A 400 -34.30 13.81 -45.10
CA GLU A 400 -32.93 13.27 -45.04
C GLU A 400 -32.76 12.30 -43.86
N ARG A 401 -33.29 12.66 -42.69
CA ARG A 401 -33.32 11.82 -41.49
C ARG A 401 -34.04 10.50 -41.76
N ASN A 402 -35.23 10.55 -42.36
CA ASN A 402 -36.00 9.35 -42.70
C ASN A 402 -35.29 8.50 -43.75
N ALA A 403 -34.67 9.09 -44.78
CA ALA A 403 -33.88 8.37 -45.78
C ALA A 403 -32.63 7.70 -45.19
N LEU A 404 -31.98 8.31 -44.19
CA LEU A 404 -30.89 7.70 -43.42
C LEU A 404 -31.38 6.52 -42.58
N ILE A 405 -32.51 6.67 -41.89
CA ILE A 405 -33.11 5.62 -41.06
C ILE A 405 -33.53 4.42 -41.94
N ASP A 406 -34.19 4.64 -43.08
CA ASP A 406 -34.53 3.57 -44.03
C ASP A 406 -33.29 2.81 -44.54
N LYS A 407 -32.18 3.53 -44.75
CA LYS A 407 -30.88 2.94 -45.13
C LYS A 407 -30.27 2.12 -43.98
N LEU A 408 -30.49 2.49 -42.72
CA LEU A 408 -30.07 1.71 -41.54
C LEU A 408 -30.94 0.46 -41.36
N ILE A 409 -32.27 0.58 -41.47
CA ILE A 409 -33.22 -0.54 -41.45
C ILE A 409 -32.84 -1.57 -42.53
N LYS A 410 -32.66 -1.14 -43.77
CA LYS A 410 -32.26 -2.02 -44.88
C LYS A 410 -30.90 -2.70 -44.65
N LYS A 411 -29.94 -1.98 -44.05
CA LYS A 411 -28.63 -2.56 -43.69
C LYS A 411 -28.77 -3.65 -42.60
N GLU A 412 -29.65 -3.45 -41.62
CA GLU A 412 -29.91 -4.45 -40.58
C GLU A 412 -30.71 -5.64 -41.13
N GLU A 413 -31.69 -5.41 -42.03
CA GLU A 413 -32.34 -6.49 -42.78
C GLU A 413 -31.32 -7.35 -43.56
N ASP A 414 -30.44 -6.73 -44.34
CA ASP A 414 -29.50 -7.45 -45.20
C ASP A 414 -28.44 -8.20 -44.38
N LYS A 415 -28.05 -7.64 -43.22
CA LYS A 415 -27.23 -8.31 -42.19
C LYS A 415 -27.98 -9.49 -41.56
N GLN A 416 -29.27 -9.36 -41.24
CA GLN A 416 -30.10 -10.49 -40.76
C GLN A 416 -30.18 -11.60 -41.81
N LYS A 417 -30.46 -11.27 -43.08
CA LYS A 417 -30.46 -12.21 -44.22
C LYS A 417 -29.11 -12.93 -44.35
N GLN A 418 -27.98 -12.21 -44.23
CA GLN A 418 -26.65 -12.82 -44.22
C GLN A 418 -26.39 -13.73 -43.02
N MET A 419 -26.81 -13.34 -41.81
CA MET A 419 -26.65 -14.18 -40.62
C MET A 419 -27.49 -15.47 -40.74
N ASP A 420 -28.68 -15.40 -41.32
CA ASP A 420 -29.55 -16.57 -41.54
C ASP A 420 -28.98 -17.51 -42.61
N LEU A 421 -28.42 -16.97 -43.71
CA LEU A 421 -27.67 -17.74 -44.70
C LEU A 421 -26.43 -18.42 -44.08
N GLN A 422 -25.66 -17.71 -43.25
CA GLN A 422 -24.52 -18.29 -42.54
C GLN A 422 -24.94 -19.33 -41.48
N ALA A 423 -26.11 -19.17 -40.84
CA ALA A 423 -26.65 -20.18 -39.92
C ALA A 423 -27.05 -21.46 -40.64
N ARG A 424 -27.53 -21.36 -41.89
CA ARG A 424 -27.88 -22.50 -42.76
C ARG A 424 -26.66 -23.20 -43.38
N GLN A 425 -25.51 -22.52 -43.49
CA GLN A 425 -24.28 -23.09 -44.07
C GLN A 425 -23.21 -23.50 -43.04
N GLY A 426 -23.15 -22.84 -41.86
CA GLY A 426 -21.99 -22.88 -40.96
C GLY A 426 -22.12 -23.81 -39.76
N SER A 427 -22.03 -25.13 -39.98
CA SER A 427 -21.95 -26.13 -38.87
C SER A 427 -20.52 -26.39 -38.36
N SER A 428 -19.52 -25.63 -38.80
CA SER A 428 -18.12 -25.77 -38.37
C SER A 428 -17.32 -24.48 -38.58
N GLY A 429 -16.51 -24.08 -37.59
CA GLY A 429 -15.30 -23.28 -37.83
C GLY A 429 -15.25 -21.79 -37.40
N SER A 430 -16.29 -21.18 -36.83
CA SER A 430 -16.18 -19.79 -36.31
C SER A 430 -17.04 -19.52 -35.07
N GLY A 431 -16.53 -19.94 -33.91
CA GLY A 431 -17.17 -19.68 -32.61
C GLY A 431 -16.77 -18.35 -31.96
N PHE A 432 -15.49 -17.97 -32.05
CA PHE A 432 -14.95 -16.91 -31.19
C PHE A 432 -15.40 -15.49 -31.57
N TYR A 433 -15.36 -15.12 -32.86
CA TYR A 433 -15.85 -13.81 -33.32
C TYR A 433 -17.35 -13.61 -33.07
N ARG A 434 -18.15 -14.69 -33.11
CA ARG A 434 -19.58 -14.63 -32.73
C ARG A 434 -19.78 -14.38 -31.23
N ALA A 435 -18.87 -14.79 -30.35
CA ALA A 435 -19.03 -14.63 -28.91
C ALA A 435 -18.95 -13.17 -28.48
N ASN A 436 -17.89 -12.44 -28.87
CA ASN A 436 -17.73 -11.03 -28.51
C ASN A 436 -18.67 -10.11 -29.30
N GLN A 437 -19.03 -10.45 -30.55
CA GLN A 437 -19.94 -9.59 -31.32
C GLN A 437 -21.40 -9.61 -30.79
N TYR A 438 -21.80 -10.65 -30.05
CA TYR A 438 -23.07 -10.70 -29.33
C TYR A 438 -23.04 -10.06 -27.93
N ARG A 439 -21.87 -9.66 -27.41
CA ARG A 439 -21.75 -8.91 -26.14
C ARG A 439 -22.04 -7.41 -26.30
N PHE A 440 -21.74 -6.83 -27.46
CA PHE A 440 -21.96 -5.40 -27.74
C PHE A 440 -23.43 -5.02 -28.06
N GLY A 441 -24.39 -5.57 -27.32
CA GLY A 441 -25.76 -5.04 -27.20
C GLY A 441 -26.68 -5.03 -28.43
N LEU A 442 -26.24 -5.45 -29.62
CA LEU A 442 -27.02 -5.29 -30.87
C LEU A 442 -27.72 -6.59 -31.33
N GLY A 443 -29.00 -6.74 -30.99
CA GLY A 443 -29.90 -7.73 -31.62
C GLY A 443 -30.95 -8.35 -30.68
N SER A 444 -32.21 -7.93 -30.81
CA SER A 444 -33.36 -8.49 -30.08
C SER A 444 -33.95 -9.75 -30.77
N LYS A 445 -34.83 -10.46 -30.06
CA LYS A 445 -35.57 -11.66 -30.54
C LYS A 445 -36.97 -11.28 -31.02
N ARG A 446 -37.57 -11.96 -32.02
CA ARG A 446 -38.41 -13.19 -31.94
C ARG A 446 -38.86 -13.60 -33.37
N SER A 447 -39.41 -14.78 -33.70
CA SER A 447 -39.79 -16.01 -32.97
C SER A 447 -39.95 -17.20 -33.97
N GLY A 448 -40.17 -18.43 -33.47
CA GLY A 448 -40.76 -19.55 -34.23
C GLY A 448 -39.79 -20.64 -34.72
N GLY A 449 -40.05 -21.94 -34.52
CA GLY A 449 -41.09 -22.57 -33.70
C GLY A 449 -40.83 -24.07 -33.49
N GLY A 450 -40.91 -24.55 -32.24
CA GLY A 450 -40.62 -25.93 -31.85
C GLY A 450 -40.50 -26.09 -30.33
N TRP A 451 -40.61 -27.32 -29.80
CA TRP A 451 -40.61 -27.54 -28.35
C TRP A 451 -39.26 -27.22 -27.71
N TYR A 452 -39.30 -26.38 -26.67
CA TYR A 452 -38.17 -25.62 -26.13
C TYR A 452 -36.90 -26.44 -25.82
N PHE A 453 -37.04 -27.67 -25.31
CA PHE A 453 -35.89 -28.49 -24.90
C PHE A 453 -35.32 -29.39 -26.00
N TYR A 454 -35.95 -29.53 -27.17
CA TYR A 454 -35.42 -30.35 -28.28
C TYR A 454 -34.49 -29.59 -29.23
N ASN A 455 -34.39 -28.25 -29.12
CA ASN A 455 -33.41 -27.46 -29.87
C ASN A 455 -32.17 -27.20 -28.99
N PRO A 456 -30.98 -27.74 -29.31
CA PRO A 456 -29.76 -27.52 -28.51
C PRO A 456 -29.33 -26.04 -28.38
N GLN A 457 -29.68 -25.20 -29.36
CA GLN A 457 -29.43 -23.75 -29.34
C GLN A 457 -30.44 -23.01 -28.44
N THR A 458 -31.66 -23.52 -28.33
CA THR A 458 -32.65 -23.04 -27.36
C THR A 458 -32.30 -23.52 -25.95
N VAL A 459 -31.74 -24.72 -25.80
CA VAL A 459 -31.20 -25.21 -24.52
C VAL A 459 -29.93 -24.46 -24.12
N SER A 460 -29.03 -24.12 -25.04
CA SER A 460 -27.83 -23.31 -24.72
C SER A 460 -28.19 -21.86 -24.40
N PHE A 461 -29.08 -21.22 -25.17
CA PHE A 461 -29.64 -19.91 -24.83
C PHE A 461 -30.41 -19.96 -23.50
N GLY A 462 -31.22 -21.00 -23.28
CA GLY A 462 -31.96 -21.23 -22.04
C GLY A 462 -31.03 -21.42 -20.84
N LYS A 463 -29.90 -22.10 -21.02
CA LYS A 463 -28.83 -22.25 -20.02
C LYS A 463 -28.14 -20.92 -19.75
N VAL A 464 -27.88 -20.09 -20.77
CA VAL A 464 -27.33 -18.74 -20.60
C VAL A 464 -28.32 -17.84 -19.85
N GLN A 465 -29.61 -17.80 -20.22
CA GLN A 465 -30.60 -17.03 -19.45
C GLN A 465 -30.87 -17.61 -18.05
N PHE A 466 -30.76 -18.92 -17.86
CA PHE A 466 -30.78 -19.53 -16.54
C PHE A 466 -29.58 -19.07 -15.71
N GLN A 467 -28.39 -18.98 -16.30
CA GLN A 467 -27.18 -18.48 -15.63
C GLN A 467 -27.20 -16.96 -15.41
N GLN A 468 -27.82 -16.18 -16.29
CA GLN A 468 -28.05 -14.74 -16.09
C GLN A 468 -29.11 -14.47 -15.00
N ARG A 469 -30.16 -15.29 -14.92
CA ARG A 469 -31.26 -15.11 -13.95
C ARG A 469 -31.02 -15.79 -12.60
N TRP A 470 -30.20 -16.84 -12.55
CA TRP A 470 -30.00 -17.67 -11.36
C TRP A 470 -28.55 -18.02 -11.05
N GLY A 471 -27.56 -17.68 -11.89
CA GLY A 471 -26.16 -18.06 -11.70
C GLY A 471 -25.86 -19.54 -11.94
N ARG A 472 -24.67 -19.99 -11.53
CA ARG A 472 -24.28 -21.42 -11.56
C ARG A 472 -24.79 -22.17 -10.32
N ARG A 473 -26.09 -22.47 -10.26
CA ARG A 473 -26.68 -23.30 -9.19
C ARG A 473 -26.20 -24.77 -9.27
N LYS A 474 -26.04 -25.42 -8.11
CA LYS A 474 -25.83 -26.86 -8.00
C LYS A 474 -27.14 -27.62 -8.24
N LEU A 475 -27.03 -28.92 -8.57
CA LEU A 475 -28.18 -29.80 -8.75
C LEU A 475 -28.60 -30.37 -7.38
N GLU A 476 -29.59 -29.74 -6.75
CA GLU A 476 -30.09 -30.10 -5.43
C GLU A 476 -31.57 -29.72 -5.26
N ASP A 477 -32.25 -30.31 -4.28
CA ASP A 477 -33.65 -29.96 -4.01
C ASP A 477 -33.78 -28.52 -3.51
N ASN A 478 -34.88 -27.88 -3.90
CA ASN A 478 -35.14 -26.44 -3.69
C ASN A 478 -34.09 -25.48 -4.30
N TRP A 479 -33.32 -25.88 -5.33
CA TRP A 479 -32.30 -25.04 -6.01
C TRP A 479 -32.74 -23.64 -6.46
N ARG A 480 -34.06 -23.40 -6.61
CA ARG A 480 -34.63 -22.09 -6.95
C ARG A 480 -34.54 -21.07 -5.81
N ARG A 481 -34.40 -21.52 -4.57
CA ARG A 481 -34.17 -20.65 -3.41
C ARG A 481 -32.69 -20.36 -3.29
N ALA A 482 -32.30 -19.12 -3.53
CA ALA A 482 -30.90 -18.68 -3.43
C ALA A 482 -30.37 -18.77 -2.00
N ASN A 483 -31.23 -18.52 -1.02
CA ASN A 483 -31.00 -18.74 0.40
C ASN A 483 -32.04 -19.74 0.94
N LYS A 484 -31.64 -20.68 1.81
CA LYS A 484 -32.52 -21.72 2.38
C LYS A 484 -32.97 -21.42 3.81
N ALA A 485 -32.45 -20.34 4.41
CA ALA A 485 -33.04 -19.75 5.62
C ALA A 485 -34.48 -19.30 5.34
N SER A 486 -35.38 -19.52 6.30
CA SER A 486 -36.81 -19.25 6.15
C SER A 486 -37.28 -18.17 7.12
N THR A 487 -37.46 -16.97 6.60
CA THR A 487 -38.29 -15.91 7.20
C THR A 487 -39.19 -15.34 6.10
N SER A 488 -40.31 -14.74 6.47
CA SER A 488 -41.43 -14.47 5.54
C SER A 488 -42.06 -13.09 5.77
N GLY A 489 -42.06 -12.28 4.72
CA GLY A 489 -42.67 -10.95 4.66
C GLY A 489 -42.26 -10.23 3.37
N GLU A 490 -43.02 -9.20 3.00
CA GLU A 490 -42.56 -8.06 2.18
C GLU A 490 -41.83 -8.41 0.86
N PHE A 491 -42.50 -9.15 -0.03
CA PHE A 491 -42.11 -9.26 -1.45
C PHE A 491 -43.28 -9.22 -2.45
N ASP A 492 -44.44 -8.72 -2.03
CA ASP A 492 -45.62 -8.47 -2.89
C ASP A 492 -45.69 -7.00 -3.35
N GLU A 493 -45.49 -6.04 -2.45
CA GLU A 493 -45.81 -4.61 -2.65
C GLU A 493 -44.97 -3.94 -3.75
N PHE A 494 -43.75 -4.40 -4.01
CA PHE A 494 -42.93 -3.94 -5.14
C PHE A 494 -43.48 -4.37 -6.52
N THR A 495 -44.45 -5.29 -6.57
CA THR A 495 -45.10 -5.70 -7.83
C THR A 495 -46.17 -4.69 -8.27
N GLU A 496 -46.82 -3.99 -7.34
CA GLU A 496 -47.86 -3.00 -7.65
C GLU A 496 -47.27 -1.61 -7.95
N LEU A 497 -46.18 -1.21 -7.26
CA LEU A 497 -45.61 0.13 -7.46
C LEU A 497 -45.04 0.36 -8.88
N VAL A 498 -44.58 -0.70 -9.55
CA VAL A 498 -44.07 -0.65 -10.94
C VAL A 498 -45.16 -0.36 -11.97
N ASP A 499 -46.44 -0.59 -11.64
CA ASP A 499 -47.59 -0.31 -12.53
C ASP A 499 -48.02 1.17 -12.51
N SER A 500 -47.44 1.98 -11.60
CA SER A 500 -47.79 3.40 -11.41
C SER A 500 -46.89 4.41 -12.15
N LEU A 501 -45.71 3.97 -12.61
CA LEU A 501 -44.89 4.73 -13.55
C LEU A 501 -45.35 4.41 -14.98
N GLN A 502 -45.67 5.43 -15.78
CA GLN A 502 -45.96 5.22 -17.20
C GLN A 502 -44.71 4.80 -17.96
N VAL A 503 -44.49 3.48 -18.04
CA VAL A 503 -43.49 2.86 -18.91
C VAL A 503 -43.94 3.04 -20.35
N GLU A 504 -43.51 4.14 -20.98
CA GLU A 504 -43.56 4.27 -22.43
C GLU A 504 -42.91 3.02 -23.05
N GLN A 505 -43.66 2.33 -23.92
CA GLN A 505 -43.19 1.08 -24.54
C GLN A 505 -42.13 1.39 -25.60
N ARG A 506 -40.90 1.68 -25.16
CA ARG A 506 -39.73 1.91 -26.02
C ARG A 506 -39.66 0.83 -27.09
N VAL A 507 -39.51 1.26 -28.34
CA VAL A 507 -39.49 0.35 -29.48
C VAL A 507 -38.15 -0.38 -29.49
N LYS A 508 -38.19 -1.72 -29.38
CA LYS A 508 -37.01 -2.61 -29.30
C LYS A 508 -36.71 -3.34 -30.60
N ASP A 509 -37.37 -2.95 -31.68
CA ASP A 509 -37.35 -3.58 -33.00
C ASP A 509 -36.57 -2.70 -33.99
N PRO A 510 -35.32 -3.05 -34.35
CA PRO A 510 -34.48 -2.22 -35.24
C PRO A 510 -34.92 -2.25 -36.71
N LEU A 511 -36.03 -2.92 -37.04
CA LEU A 511 -36.65 -2.81 -38.37
C LEU A 511 -37.71 -1.69 -38.43
N LYS A 512 -37.96 -1.00 -37.32
CA LYS A 512 -38.91 0.10 -37.19
C LYS A 512 -38.20 1.46 -37.15
N ARG A 513 -38.81 2.51 -37.71
CA ARG A 513 -38.23 3.86 -37.71
C ARG A 513 -38.15 4.44 -36.31
N GLU A 514 -39.18 4.14 -35.51
CA GLU A 514 -39.37 4.59 -34.14
C GLU A 514 -38.23 4.14 -33.21
N TYR A 515 -37.59 3.00 -33.50
CA TYR A 515 -36.40 2.53 -32.79
C TYR A 515 -35.24 3.53 -32.87
N TYR A 516 -35.08 4.19 -34.01
CA TYR A 516 -34.01 5.14 -34.29
C TYR A 516 -34.36 6.59 -33.92
N THR A 517 -35.65 6.94 -33.80
CA THR A 517 -36.07 8.31 -33.47
C THR A 517 -36.26 8.56 -31.97
N GLN A 518 -36.53 7.51 -31.16
CA GLN A 518 -36.87 7.63 -29.74
C GLN A 518 -35.75 8.20 -28.83
N GLU A 519 -34.52 8.34 -29.33
CA GLU A 519 -33.37 8.92 -28.61
C GLU A 519 -32.80 10.19 -29.27
N LEU A 520 -33.43 10.70 -30.33
CA LEU A 520 -32.93 11.90 -31.03
C LEU A 520 -33.32 13.18 -30.27
N PRO A 521 -32.39 14.15 -30.10
CA PRO A 521 -32.69 15.45 -29.50
C PRO A 521 -33.46 16.36 -30.48
N LEU A 522 -34.72 16.04 -30.75
CA LEU A 522 -35.58 16.71 -31.74
C LEU A 522 -36.22 18.03 -31.24
N ASN A 523 -35.88 18.49 -30.03
CA ASN A 523 -36.31 19.78 -29.48
C ASN A 523 -35.21 20.39 -28.60
N ASP A 524 -35.32 21.69 -28.36
CA ASP A 524 -34.31 22.51 -27.67
C ASP A 524 -33.93 21.99 -26.28
N SER A 525 -34.89 21.43 -25.53
CA SER A 525 -34.67 20.86 -24.19
C SER A 525 -33.84 19.57 -24.24
N LEU A 526 -34.16 18.67 -25.16
CA LEU A 526 -33.37 17.45 -25.38
C LEU A 526 -32.00 17.77 -25.99
N MET A 527 -31.90 18.81 -26.84
CA MET A 527 -30.63 19.29 -27.39
C MET A 527 -29.73 19.87 -26.30
N ALA A 528 -30.28 20.69 -25.40
CA ALA A 528 -29.55 21.18 -24.23
C ALA A 528 -29.03 20.03 -23.35
N LEU A 529 -29.87 19.04 -23.03
CA LEU A 529 -29.47 17.86 -22.26
C LEU A 529 -28.37 17.03 -22.97
N SER A 530 -28.42 16.92 -24.29
CA SER A 530 -27.38 16.29 -25.10
C SER A 530 -26.05 17.06 -25.03
N HIS A 531 -26.09 18.41 -25.03
CA HIS A 531 -24.91 19.25 -24.81
C HIS A 531 -24.35 19.17 -23.37
N GLU A 532 -25.17 19.03 -22.34
CA GLU A 532 -24.70 18.75 -20.97
C GLU A 532 -23.90 17.43 -20.94
N ARG A 533 -24.45 16.34 -21.49
CA ARG A 533 -23.75 15.04 -21.55
C ARG A 533 -22.39 15.11 -22.25
N ILE A 534 -22.27 15.88 -23.33
CA ILE A 534 -20.98 16.07 -24.02
C ILE A 534 -20.02 16.87 -23.14
N LYS A 535 -20.48 17.92 -22.45
CA LYS A 535 -19.64 18.73 -21.54
C LYS A 535 -19.08 17.87 -20.40
N ASP A 536 -19.92 17.10 -19.74
CA ASP A 536 -19.54 16.20 -18.65
C ASP A 536 -18.57 15.12 -19.15
N ALA A 537 -18.87 14.50 -20.30
CA ALA A 537 -18.05 13.43 -20.86
C ALA A 537 -16.65 13.89 -21.29
N LEU A 538 -16.53 15.05 -21.95
CA LEU A 538 -15.24 15.64 -22.32
C LEU A 538 -14.42 16.01 -21.06
N TYR A 539 -15.07 16.61 -20.06
CA TYR A 539 -14.40 16.95 -18.79
C TYR A 539 -13.87 15.70 -18.09
N ASN A 540 -14.71 14.68 -17.94
CA ASN A 540 -14.34 13.42 -17.29
C ASN A 540 -13.25 12.68 -18.06
N ALA A 541 -13.33 12.59 -19.39
CA ALA A 541 -12.28 12.01 -20.22
C ALA A 541 -10.94 12.74 -20.03
N GLY A 542 -10.93 14.08 -20.08
CA GLY A 542 -9.74 14.89 -19.83
C GLY A 542 -9.12 14.67 -18.45
N LYS A 543 -9.94 14.53 -17.39
CA LYS A 543 -9.46 14.22 -16.02
C LYS A 543 -8.90 12.80 -15.91
N ILE A 544 -9.54 11.80 -16.54
CA ILE A 544 -9.07 10.41 -16.55
C ILE A 544 -7.74 10.28 -17.31
N PHE A 545 -7.58 10.96 -18.45
CA PHE A 545 -6.31 11.03 -19.17
C PHE A 545 -5.19 11.64 -18.29
N LYS A 546 -5.47 12.72 -17.55
CA LYS A 546 -4.50 13.37 -16.65
C LYS A 546 -4.07 12.50 -15.48
N ALA A 547 -5.04 11.91 -14.77
CA ALA A 547 -4.81 11.25 -13.48
C ALA A 547 -4.37 9.79 -13.66
N GLU A 548 -5.17 8.99 -14.36
CA GLU A 548 -5.03 7.52 -14.41
C GLU A 548 -3.97 7.11 -15.42
N PHE A 549 -3.99 7.72 -16.61
CA PHE A 549 -3.12 7.34 -17.72
C PHE A 549 -1.88 8.22 -17.88
N LYS A 550 -1.89 9.43 -17.31
CA LYS A 550 -0.84 10.47 -17.46
C LYS A 550 -0.59 10.82 -18.94
N ASP A 551 -1.63 10.70 -19.75
CA ASP A 551 -1.67 11.06 -21.16
C ASP A 551 -2.00 12.55 -21.25
N TYR A 552 -0.98 13.37 -21.01
CA TYR A 552 -1.13 14.82 -20.90
C TYR A 552 -1.52 15.47 -22.23
N GLU A 553 -1.15 14.87 -23.37
CA GLU A 553 -1.52 15.37 -24.70
C GLU A 553 -3.02 15.13 -24.96
N ARG A 554 -3.52 13.90 -24.76
CA ARG A 554 -4.96 13.62 -24.88
C ARG A 554 -5.79 14.38 -23.85
N SER A 555 -5.28 14.57 -22.63
CA SER A 555 -5.93 15.40 -21.60
C SER A 555 -6.11 16.86 -22.05
N ILE A 556 -5.08 17.45 -22.67
CA ILE A 556 -5.16 18.78 -23.27
C ILE A 556 -6.19 18.82 -24.40
N GLU A 557 -6.21 17.82 -25.29
CA GLU A 557 -7.16 17.77 -26.42
C GLU A 557 -8.62 17.79 -25.94
N GLU A 558 -9.02 16.95 -24.98
CA GLU A 558 -10.41 16.91 -24.49
C GLU A 558 -10.80 18.23 -23.78
N PHE A 559 -9.88 18.86 -23.04
CA PHE A 559 -10.14 20.15 -22.36
C PHE A 559 -10.13 21.36 -23.32
N GLU A 560 -9.30 21.37 -24.35
CA GLU A 560 -9.37 22.41 -25.39
C GLU A 560 -10.64 22.25 -26.22
N ASP A 561 -11.06 21.03 -26.57
CA ASP A 561 -12.30 20.80 -27.32
C ASP A 561 -13.54 21.16 -26.50
N LEU A 562 -13.59 20.80 -25.21
CA LEU A 562 -14.64 21.23 -24.27
C LEU A 562 -14.82 22.76 -24.26
N ASN A 563 -13.74 23.51 -24.01
CA ASN A 563 -13.79 24.96 -23.93
C ASN A 563 -14.02 25.64 -25.29
N LYS A 564 -13.64 24.99 -26.40
CA LYS A 564 -13.86 25.47 -27.77
C LYS A 564 -15.30 25.25 -28.24
N ARG A 565 -15.91 24.10 -27.92
CA ARG A 565 -17.32 23.81 -28.21
C ARG A 565 -18.26 24.60 -27.29
N TYR A 566 -17.87 24.78 -26.02
CA TYR A 566 -18.69 25.38 -24.97
C TYR A 566 -17.89 26.41 -24.13
N PRO A 567 -17.69 27.65 -24.62
CA PRO A 567 -16.90 28.66 -23.90
C PRO A 567 -17.42 29.01 -22.50
N ASP A 568 -18.74 28.99 -22.32
CA ASP A 568 -19.42 29.30 -21.05
C ASP A 568 -19.88 28.02 -20.33
N ASN A 569 -18.97 27.04 -20.16
CA ASN A 569 -19.28 25.79 -19.45
C ASN A 569 -18.98 25.88 -17.94
N VAL A 570 -19.65 25.05 -17.13
CA VAL A 570 -19.49 25.04 -15.65
C VAL A 570 -18.08 24.66 -15.18
N TYR A 571 -17.30 23.98 -16.03
CA TYR A 571 -15.93 23.54 -15.75
C TYR A 571 -14.85 24.53 -16.23
N THR A 572 -15.20 25.63 -16.91
CA THR A 572 -14.25 26.57 -17.58
C THR A 572 -13.09 27.01 -16.67
N LEU A 573 -13.36 27.36 -15.42
CA LEU A 573 -12.32 27.75 -14.45
C LEU A 573 -11.44 26.56 -14.04
N SER A 574 -12.01 25.36 -13.89
CA SER A 574 -11.22 24.15 -13.55
C SER A 574 -10.37 23.70 -14.72
N THR A 575 -10.93 23.66 -15.94
CA THR A 575 -10.24 23.22 -17.15
C THR A 575 -9.14 24.20 -17.54
N TYR A 576 -9.32 25.52 -17.41
CA TYR A 576 -8.23 26.48 -17.59
C TYR A 576 -7.10 26.28 -16.57
N PHE A 577 -7.42 25.93 -15.31
CA PHE A 577 -6.40 25.63 -14.31
C PHE A 577 -5.69 24.30 -14.58
N ASP A 578 -6.44 23.25 -14.96
CA ASP A 578 -5.88 21.96 -15.37
C ASP A 578 -4.99 22.10 -16.62
N LEU A 579 -5.37 22.93 -17.61
CA LEU A 579 -4.59 23.24 -18.81
C LEU A 579 -3.33 24.06 -18.51
N TYR A 580 -3.41 25.06 -17.63
CA TYR A 580 -2.22 25.78 -17.13
C TYR A 580 -1.21 24.81 -16.53
N ASP A 581 -1.67 23.92 -15.64
CA ASP A 581 -0.84 22.92 -14.95
C ASP A 581 -0.25 21.90 -15.94
N LEU A 582 -1.05 21.38 -16.88
CA LEU A 582 -0.59 20.47 -17.95
C LEU A 582 0.46 21.12 -18.86
N TYR A 583 0.28 22.37 -19.27
CA TYR A 583 1.24 23.07 -20.12
C TYR A 583 2.54 23.46 -19.37
N GLU A 584 2.48 23.79 -18.07
CA GLU A 584 3.70 24.00 -17.27
C GLU A 584 4.44 22.67 -17.02
N LEU A 585 3.73 21.55 -16.81
CA LEU A 585 4.30 20.20 -16.70
C LEU A 585 5.02 19.75 -18.00
N LEU A 586 4.46 20.08 -19.17
CA LEU A 586 5.08 19.86 -20.48
C LEU A 586 6.13 20.91 -20.85
N GLY A 587 6.34 21.94 -20.02
CA GLY A 587 7.30 23.02 -20.24
C GLY A 587 6.91 24.04 -21.33
N ASN A 588 5.68 23.99 -21.85
CA ASN A 588 5.16 24.97 -22.80
C ASN A 588 4.71 26.24 -22.08
N LYS A 589 5.69 27.09 -21.77
CA LYS A 589 5.45 28.30 -20.97
C LYS A 589 4.52 29.30 -21.65
N GLU A 590 4.51 29.38 -22.98
CA GLU A 590 3.63 30.28 -23.74
C GLU A 590 2.15 29.95 -23.51
N ARG A 591 1.77 28.67 -23.63
CA ARG A 591 0.38 28.23 -23.36
C ARG A 591 0.05 28.26 -21.87
N SER A 592 1.02 27.93 -20.99
CA SER A 592 0.86 28.08 -19.53
C SER A 592 0.50 29.53 -19.14
N ASP A 593 1.32 30.51 -19.54
CA ASP A 593 1.06 31.93 -19.22
C ASP A 593 -0.20 32.47 -19.93
N TYR A 594 -0.62 31.91 -21.08
CA TYR A 594 -1.91 32.20 -21.71
C TYR A 594 -3.10 31.79 -20.83
N TYR A 595 -3.19 30.51 -20.39
CA TYR A 595 -4.29 30.06 -19.52
C TYR A 595 -4.27 30.73 -18.15
N ARG A 596 -3.07 30.96 -17.59
CA ARG A 596 -2.87 31.77 -16.39
C ARG A 596 -3.43 33.19 -16.56
N GLY A 597 -3.21 33.81 -17.72
CA GLY A 597 -3.78 35.11 -18.09
C GLY A 597 -5.31 35.10 -18.16
N LEU A 598 -5.91 34.04 -18.74
CA LEU A 598 -7.36 33.87 -18.76
C LEU A 598 -7.96 33.75 -17.34
N ILE A 599 -7.34 32.96 -16.45
CA ILE A 599 -7.81 32.79 -15.07
C ILE A 599 -7.73 34.12 -14.30
N ILE A 600 -6.60 34.82 -14.38
CA ILE A 600 -6.39 36.09 -13.68
C ILE A 600 -7.34 37.19 -14.18
N LYS A 601 -7.62 37.24 -15.49
CA LYS A 601 -8.49 38.26 -16.11
C LYS A 601 -9.98 37.95 -15.95
N GLY A 602 -10.39 36.70 -16.12
CA GLY A 602 -11.80 36.28 -16.10
C GLY A 602 -12.32 35.96 -14.70
N PHE A 603 -11.47 35.47 -13.80
CA PHE A 603 -11.86 34.99 -12.48
C PHE A 603 -10.98 35.58 -11.35
N PRO A 604 -10.73 36.91 -11.30
CA PRO A 604 -9.74 37.53 -10.41
C PRO A 604 -9.97 37.24 -8.91
N ASP A 605 -11.23 37.07 -8.50
CA ASP A 605 -11.57 36.76 -7.11
C ASP A 605 -11.40 35.29 -6.71
N SER A 606 -11.21 34.39 -7.68
CA SER A 606 -11.05 32.96 -7.44
C SER A 606 -9.76 32.65 -6.66
N LYS A 607 -9.80 31.57 -5.87
CA LYS A 607 -8.61 31.04 -5.18
C LYS A 607 -7.50 30.67 -6.17
N TYR A 608 -7.84 30.23 -7.37
CA TYR A 608 -6.90 29.95 -8.46
C TYR A 608 -6.19 31.23 -8.94
N ALA A 609 -6.92 32.30 -9.27
CA ALA A 609 -6.31 33.57 -9.67
C ALA A 609 -5.42 34.17 -8.56
N LYS A 610 -5.91 34.14 -7.31
CA LYS A 610 -5.15 34.66 -6.15
C LYS A 610 -3.87 33.86 -5.89
N TYR A 611 -3.87 32.55 -6.10
CA TYR A 611 -2.69 31.69 -6.09
C TYR A 611 -1.72 31.94 -7.27
N LEU A 612 -2.25 32.13 -8.49
CA LEU A 612 -1.45 32.42 -9.70
C LEU A 612 -0.81 33.83 -9.70
N LEU A 613 -1.29 34.72 -8.82
CA LEU A 613 -0.71 36.02 -8.50
C LEU A 613 0.28 35.94 -7.32
N ASN A 614 -0.09 35.27 -6.22
CA ASN A 614 0.80 35.00 -5.09
C ASN A 614 0.88 33.49 -4.82
N PRO A 615 2.00 32.80 -5.15
CA PRO A 615 2.18 31.38 -4.84
C PRO A 615 2.13 31.03 -3.35
N ASN A 616 2.34 32.00 -2.45
CA ASN A 616 2.16 31.85 -1.01
C ASN A 616 0.72 32.17 -0.54
N PHE A 617 -0.23 32.49 -1.42
CA PHE A 617 -1.57 32.98 -1.05
C PHE A 617 -2.24 32.19 0.07
N PHE A 618 -2.24 30.85 -0.01
CA PHE A 618 -2.83 30.01 1.03
C PHE A 618 -2.05 30.04 2.37
N ILE A 619 -0.72 30.17 2.31
CA ILE A 619 0.15 30.24 3.49
C ILE A 619 0.05 31.62 4.16
N ASP A 620 -0.04 32.69 3.37
CA ASP A 620 -0.23 34.04 3.89
C ASP A 620 -1.65 34.24 4.43
N MET A 621 -2.68 33.70 3.76
CA MET A 621 -4.07 33.66 4.23
C MET A 621 -4.20 32.91 5.55
N GLU A 622 -3.55 31.75 5.69
CA GLU A 622 -3.56 30.99 6.93
C GLU A 622 -2.78 31.72 8.03
N ALA A 623 -1.57 32.24 7.75
CA ALA A 623 -0.79 33.04 8.72
C ALA A 623 -1.51 34.33 9.18
N GLN A 624 -2.33 34.94 8.31
CA GLN A 624 -3.19 36.07 8.61
C GLN A 624 -4.33 35.68 9.56
N LYS A 625 -5.07 34.60 9.26
CA LYS A 625 -6.09 33.98 10.13
C LYS A 625 -5.52 33.60 11.49
N ASP A 626 -4.35 32.97 11.50
CA ASP A 626 -3.63 32.49 12.67
C ASP A 626 -3.18 33.65 13.58
N SER A 627 -2.72 34.76 13.00
CA SER A 627 -2.32 35.97 13.73
C SER A 627 -3.54 36.76 14.23
N LEU A 628 -4.60 36.85 13.43
CA LEU A 628 -5.88 37.43 13.83
C LEU A 628 -6.51 36.66 15.00
N ASN A 629 -6.43 35.32 15.00
CA ASN A 629 -6.90 34.47 16.10
C ASN A 629 -6.10 34.71 17.39
N ARG A 630 -4.75 34.77 17.32
CA ARG A 630 -3.91 35.13 18.47
C ARG A 630 -4.25 36.53 19.02
N LEU A 631 -4.41 37.51 18.14
CA LEU A 631 -4.77 38.88 18.52
C LEU A 631 -6.20 38.94 19.11
N TYR A 632 -7.14 38.13 18.62
CA TYR A 632 -8.48 37.97 19.18
C TYR A 632 -8.44 37.39 20.59
N GLN A 633 -7.73 36.28 20.80
CA GLN A 633 -7.55 35.63 22.10
C GLN A 633 -6.91 36.60 23.13
N TYR A 634 -5.88 37.35 22.73
CA TYR A 634 -5.27 38.39 23.56
C TYR A 634 -6.26 39.52 23.88
N THR A 635 -6.94 40.07 22.88
CA THR A 635 -7.99 41.09 23.05
C THR A 635 -9.09 40.64 24.00
N PHE A 636 -9.51 39.38 23.89
CA PHE A 636 -10.53 38.77 24.73
C PHE A 636 -10.06 38.58 26.18
N SER A 637 -8.77 38.21 26.39
CA SER A 637 -8.17 38.21 27.73
C SER A 637 -8.16 39.60 28.37
N LYS A 638 -7.93 40.65 27.58
CA LYS A 638 -7.95 42.05 28.04
C LYS A 638 -9.37 42.51 28.36
N TYR A 639 -10.34 42.09 27.56
CA TYR A 639 -11.76 42.30 27.82
C TYR A 639 -12.17 41.68 29.16
N LYS A 640 -11.93 40.37 29.38
CA LYS A 640 -12.22 39.69 30.66
C LYS A 640 -11.45 40.26 31.86
N SER A 641 -10.31 40.90 31.61
CA SER A 641 -9.51 41.59 32.65
C SER A 641 -9.97 43.03 32.92
N GLY A 642 -11.08 43.50 32.34
CA GLY A 642 -11.57 44.87 32.48
C GLY A 642 -10.69 45.95 31.83
N GLN A 643 -9.71 45.57 30.99
CA GLN A 643 -8.74 46.49 30.40
C GLN A 643 -9.28 47.12 29.10
N TYR A 644 -10.50 47.67 29.16
CA TYR A 644 -11.27 48.16 28.01
C TYR A 644 -10.55 49.18 27.11
N PRO A 645 -9.72 50.12 27.61
CA PRO A 645 -8.91 50.98 26.75
C PRO A 645 -7.93 50.21 25.84
N GLN A 646 -7.40 49.07 26.29
CA GLN A 646 -6.56 48.20 25.46
C GLN A 646 -7.42 47.45 24.41
N VAL A 647 -8.63 47.03 24.76
CA VAL A 647 -9.58 46.39 23.83
C VAL A 647 -9.92 47.32 22.66
N ILE A 648 -10.12 48.62 22.89
CA ILE A 648 -10.40 49.60 21.82
C ILE A 648 -9.19 49.74 20.86
N THR A 649 -7.97 49.72 21.37
CA THR A 649 -6.76 49.78 20.51
C THR A 649 -6.60 48.48 19.72
N LEU A 650 -6.66 47.32 20.40
CA LEU A 650 -6.45 46.01 19.79
C LEU A 650 -7.52 45.68 18.74
N THR A 651 -8.80 45.95 19.02
CA THR A 651 -9.89 45.81 18.01
C THR A 651 -9.73 46.76 16.82
N GLY A 652 -8.94 47.83 16.93
CA GLY A 652 -8.52 48.65 15.79
C GLY A 652 -7.52 47.90 14.91
N GLN A 653 -6.42 47.44 15.52
CA GLN A 653 -5.36 46.67 14.85
C GLN A 653 -5.90 45.40 14.17
N MET A 654 -6.85 44.70 14.83
CA MET A 654 -7.53 43.54 14.27
C MET A 654 -8.25 43.81 12.94
N LYS A 655 -8.73 45.03 12.69
CA LYS A 655 -9.36 45.39 11.41
C LYS A 655 -8.37 45.65 10.28
N GLU A 656 -7.13 46.01 10.59
CA GLU A 656 -6.06 46.20 9.59
C GLU A 656 -5.52 44.88 9.00
N LEU A 657 -5.91 43.76 9.62
CA LEU A 657 -5.66 42.37 9.22
C LEU A 657 -6.78 41.76 8.35
N ASP A 658 -7.70 42.57 7.82
CA ASP A 658 -8.79 42.17 6.90
C ASP A 658 -9.58 40.93 7.37
N PRO A 659 -10.30 41.03 8.51
CA PRO A 659 -11.03 39.92 9.12
C PRO A 659 -12.24 39.48 8.29
N ASP A 660 -12.55 38.17 8.31
CA ASP A 660 -13.75 37.62 7.68
C ASP A 660 -15.04 38.17 8.31
N SER A 661 -16.18 38.06 7.60
CA SER A 661 -17.45 38.60 8.09
C SER A 661 -17.95 38.00 9.42
N THR A 662 -17.37 36.88 9.87
CA THR A 662 -17.77 36.12 11.06
C THR A 662 -17.03 36.65 12.28
N ILE A 663 -15.70 36.75 12.20
CA ILE A 663 -14.88 37.29 13.27
C ILE A 663 -14.96 38.82 13.34
N LEU A 664 -15.16 39.53 12.22
CA LEU A 664 -15.39 40.98 12.20
C LEU A 664 -16.59 41.39 13.07
N SER A 665 -17.70 40.63 13.03
CA SER A 665 -18.83 40.89 13.93
C SER A 665 -18.49 40.69 15.41
N LYS A 666 -17.61 39.75 15.76
CA LYS A 666 -17.14 39.56 17.15
C LYS A 666 -16.21 40.71 17.59
N ILE A 667 -15.31 41.15 16.71
CA ILE A 667 -14.39 42.28 16.91
C ILE A 667 -15.18 43.59 17.16
N ASP A 668 -16.19 43.87 16.34
CA ASP A 668 -17.03 45.06 16.51
C ASP A 668 -17.90 45.01 17.77
N PHE A 669 -18.32 43.83 18.22
CA PHE A 669 -19.08 43.68 19.46
C PHE A 669 -18.21 44.00 20.68
N LEU A 670 -17.01 43.40 20.79
CA LEU A 670 -16.06 43.71 21.86
C LEU A 670 -15.69 45.20 21.87
N ARG A 671 -15.55 45.83 20.69
CA ARG A 671 -15.30 47.26 20.55
C ARG A 671 -16.47 48.11 21.05
N ALA A 672 -17.70 47.76 20.68
CA ALA A 672 -18.91 48.49 21.09
C ALA A 672 -19.10 48.45 22.62
N VAL A 673 -18.91 47.29 23.25
CA VAL A 673 -19.00 47.15 24.72
C VAL A 673 -17.83 47.85 25.43
N ALA A 674 -16.60 47.74 24.93
CA ALA A 674 -15.44 48.43 25.51
C ALA A 674 -15.52 49.96 25.40
N LEU A 675 -16.16 50.50 24.36
CA LEU A 675 -16.53 51.92 24.26
C LEU A 675 -17.68 52.26 25.22
N GLY A 676 -18.70 51.39 25.31
CA GLY A 676 -19.85 51.53 26.19
C GLY A 676 -19.48 51.73 27.66
N THR A 677 -18.59 50.89 28.18
CA THR A 677 -18.04 50.97 29.55
C THR A 677 -17.25 52.24 29.87
N GLN A 678 -16.97 53.10 28.87
CA GLN A 678 -16.30 54.39 29.02
C GLN A 678 -17.23 55.57 28.70
N SER A 679 -18.52 55.31 28.49
CA SER A 679 -19.55 56.30 28.13
C SER A 679 -20.63 56.43 29.22
N ASP A 680 -21.59 57.32 29.01
CA ASP A 680 -22.81 57.35 29.79
C ASP A 680 -23.81 56.29 29.28
N MET A 681 -24.89 56.08 30.04
CA MET A 681 -25.92 55.07 29.74
C MET A 681 -26.52 55.23 28.33
N LYS A 682 -26.72 56.48 27.86
CA LYS A 682 -27.24 56.76 26.51
C LYS A 682 -26.19 56.59 25.42
N GLY A 683 -24.92 56.89 25.70
CA GLY A 683 -23.80 56.57 24.82
C GLY A 683 -23.70 55.06 24.56
N PHE A 684 -23.79 54.23 25.60
CA PHE A 684 -23.73 52.78 25.47
C PHE A 684 -24.95 52.21 24.72
N GLU A 685 -26.16 52.65 25.06
CA GLU A 685 -27.39 52.28 24.34
C GLU A 685 -27.26 52.57 22.83
N SER A 686 -26.79 53.77 22.47
CA SER A 686 -26.55 54.18 21.08
C SER A 686 -25.53 53.30 20.35
N LEU A 687 -24.44 52.93 21.02
CA LEU A 687 -23.41 52.02 20.49
C LEU A 687 -23.98 50.61 20.22
N LEU A 688 -24.82 50.08 21.11
CA LEU A 688 -25.46 48.76 20.95
C LEU A 688 -26.50 48.78 19.83
N ARG A 689 -27.39 49.79 19.76
CA ARG A 689 -28.34 49.93 18.64
C ARG A 689 -27.62 50.09 17.30
N GLY A 690 -26.51 50.83 17.29
CA GLY A 690 -25.63 50.97 16.12
C GLY A 690 -25.04 49.63 15.67
N TYR A 691 -24.53 48.83 16.61
CA TYR A 691 -24.01 47.50 16.34
C TYR A 691 -25.08 46.54 15.77
N ILE A 692 -26.24 46.46 16.41
CA ILE A 692 -27.35 45.58 16.01
C ILE A 692 -27.83 45.91 14.59
N LYS A 693 -27.87 47.19 14.22
CA LYS A 693 -28.23 47.64 12.87
C LYS A 693 -27.28 47.13 11.77
N VAL A 694 -25.99 46.96 12.07
CA VAL A 694 -24.99 46.47 11.12
C VAL A 694 -24.97 44.94 11.05
N TYR A 695 -25.19 44.26 12.18
CA TYR A 695 -25.03 42.79 12.29
C TYR A 695 -26.31 42.02 12.72
N PRO A 696 -27.52 42.32 12.19
CA PRO A 696 -28.81 41.87 12.75
C PRO A 696 -29.09 40.34 12.68
N LYS A 697 -28.19 39.55 12.11
CA LYS A 697 -28.31 38.07 11.99
C LYS A 697 -27.08 37.31 12.52
N LYS A 698 -26.16 38.00 13.20
CA LYS A 698 -24.96 37.39 13.81
C LYS A 698 -25.26 37.00 15.26
N GLU A 699 -24.56 35.98 15.75
CA GLU A 699 -24.68 35.42 17.12
C GLU A 699 -24.65 36.50 18.20
N THR A 700 -23.62 37.35 18.17
CA THR A 700 -23.40 38.49 19.07
C THR A 700 -24.53 39.54 19.06
N ALA A 701 -25.48 39.49 18.13
CA ALA A 701 -26.62 40.39 18.13
C ALA A 701 -27.69 40.02 19.17
N THR A 702 -27.84 38.75 19.59
CA THR A 702 -28.78 38.42 20.69
C THR A 702 -28.29 39.06 21.98
N LEU A 703 -27.02 38.81 22.32
CA LEU A 703 -26.37 39.37 23.51
C LEU A 703 -26.34 40.92 23.51
N ALA A 704 -26.22 41.54 22.34
CA ALA A 704 -26.34 43.00 22.22
C ALA A 704 -27.76 43.52 22.54
N ASN A 705 -28.82 42.75 22.23
CA ASN A 705 -30.18 43.07 22.66
C ASN A 705 -30.39 42.74 24.14
N ASP A 706 -29.84 41.63 24.66
CA ASP A 706 -29.96 41.25 26.08
C ASP A 706 -29.37 42.33 27.00
N ILE A 707 -28.18 42.85 26.66
CA ILE A 707 -27.55 43.97 27.38
C ILE A 707 -28.39 45.25 27.24
N LEU A 708 -29.01 45.48 26.09
CA LEU A 708 -29.84 46.66 25.86
C LEU A 708 -31.16 46.61 26.66
N SER A 709 -31.83 45.47 26.74
CA SER A 709 -33.02 45.32 27.59
C SER A 709 -32.70 45.47 29.07
N LEU A 710 -31.53 45.00 29.54
CA LEU A 710 -31.05 45.25 30.91
C LEU A 710 -30.76 46.74 31.19
N ILE A 711 -30.45 47.54 30.16
CA ILE A 711 -30.31 49.00 30.25
C ILE A 711 -31.72 49.65 30.28
N GLU A 712 -32.66 49.17 29.48
CA GLU A 712 -34.03 49.70 29.41
C GLU A 712 -34.86 49.44 30.70
N ASP A 713 -34.76 48.24 31.29
CA ASP A 713 -35.56 47.81 32.46
C ASP A 713 -35.28 48.57 33.78
N SER A 714 -34.27 49.44 33.80
CA SER A 714 -34.04 50.46 34.86
C SER A 714 -33.84 49.94 36.30
N THR A 715 -33.75 48.62 36.53
CA THR A 715 -33.58 48.01 37.87
C THR A 715 -32.18 48.15 38.45
N LEU A 716 -31.19 48.54 37.64
CA LEU A 716 -29.79 48.75 38.04
C LEU A 716 -29.35 50.18 37.69
N ALA A 717 -29.59 51.11 38.61
CA ALA A 717 -29.24 52.55 38.47
C ALA A 717 -27.73 52.86 38.47
N ASP A 718 -26.87 51.87 38.25
CA ASP A 718 -25.42 51.97 38.36
C ASP A 718 -24.74 50.90 37.50
N TYR A 719 -24.45 51.22 36.24
CA TYR A 719 -23.86 50.26 35.29
C TYR A 719 -22.45 49.81 35.70
N GLN A 720 -21.75 50.59 36.54
CA GLN A 720 -20.42 50.23 37.02
C GLN A 720 -20.49 48.97 37.89
N LYS A 721 -21.61 48.76 38.61
CA LYS A 721 -21.84 47.52 39.36
C LYS A 721 -22.01 46.28 38.46
N LEU A 722 -22.55 46.40 37.25
CA LEU A 722 -22.60 45.29 36.27
C LEU A 722 -21.19 44.89 35.77
N VAL A 723 -20.23 45.82 35.82
CA VAL A 723 -18.81 45.55 35.56
C VAL A 723 -18.14 44.96 36.80
N GLU A 724 -18.38 45.51 38.00
CA GLU A 724 -17.80 45.02 39.26
C GLU A 724 -18.23 43.59 39.63
N ILE A 725 -19.51 43.24 39.45
CA ILE A 725 -20.02 41.89 39.75
C ILE A 725 -19.69 40.84 38.67
N GLY A 726 -18.91 41.20 37.66
CA GLY A 726 -18.47 40.27 36.60
C GLY A 726 -19.53 39.86 35.58
N TYR A 727 -20.76 40.41 35.64
CA TYR A 727 -21.89 39.98 34.80
C TYR A 727 -21.55 40.01 33.30
N LEU A 728 -20.89 41.08 32.83
CA LEU A 728 -20.42 41.24 31.45
C LEU A 728 -19.20 40.37 31.07
N ASN A 729 -18.53 39.74 32.04
CA ASN A 729 -17.40 38.82 31.83
C ASN A 729 -17.82 37.34 31.84
N ASP A 730 -18.91 37.01 32.52
CA ASP A 730 -19.42 35.63 32.65
C ASP A 730 -20.34 35.23 31.48
N HIS A 731 -21.16 36.16 30.99
CA HIS A 731 -22.03 35.97 29.83
C HIS A 731 -21.29 36.08 28.49
N ILE A 732 -20.17 36.82 28.45
CA ILE A 732 -19.28 36.88 27.28
C ILE A 732 -18.27 35.74 27.39
N GLN A 733 -18.62 34.62 26.77
CA GLN A 733 -17.75 33.46 26.62
C GLN A 733 -17.19 33.41 25.21
N ASN A 734 -15.94 32.96 25.07
CA ASN A 734 -15.38 32.60 23.79
C ASN A 734 -15.17 31.09 23.82
N GLU A 735 -16.03 30.34 23.13
CA GLU A 735 -15.93 28.87 23.07
C GLU A 735 -14.55 28.46 22.46
N GLU A 736 -13.97 29.31 21.59
CA GLU A 736 -12.62 29.18 21.00
C GLU A 736 -11.45 29.35 22.01
N MET A 737 -11.72 29.61 23.30
CA MET A 737 -10.74 29.77 24.39
C MET A 737 -10.79 28.63 25.42
N MET A 738 -11.60 27.60 25.22
CA MET A 738 -11.57 26.40 26.05
C MET A 738 -10.24 25.65 25.85
N PRO A 739 -9.55 25.19 26.91
CA PRO A 739 -8.25 24.51 26.80
C PRO A 739 -8.40 23.04 26.36
N GLY A 740 -8.96 22.83 25.16
CA GLY A 740 -8.90 21.57 24.41
C GLY A 740 -7.66 21.52 23.52
N ASN A 741 -7.09 20.33 23.35
CA ASN A 741 -5.85 20.02 22.60
C ASN A 741 -5.51 20.96 21.44
N ARG A 742 -4.48 21.80 21.61
CA ARG A 742 -3.75 22.39 20.48
C ARG A 742 -2.76 21.38 19.90
N ASN A 743 -3.17 20.69 18.83
CA ASN A 743 -2.27 19.94 17.97
C ASN A 743 -1.76 20.88 16.84
N GLU A 744 -0.76 21.70 17.14
CA GLU A 744 -0.35 22.92 16.40
C GLU A 744 0.36 22.71 15.03
N ASP A 745 0.15 21.58 14.35
CA ASP A 745 0.88 21.18 13.11
C ASP A 745 -0.02 20.94 11.86
N ASP A 746 -1.27 21.42 11.83
CA ASP A 746 -2.16 21.29 10.65
C ASP A 746 -2.98 22.56 10.28
N GLU A 747 -3.50 22.59 9.05
CA GLU A 747 -4.27 23.72 8.47
C GLU A 747 -5.67 23.93 9.11
N PHE A 748 -6.07 23.06 10.04
CA PHE A 748 -7.30 23.16 10.81
C PHE A 748 -7.02 23.55 12.28
N GLY A 749 -5.76 23.82 12.64
CA GLY A 749 -5.34 24.20 14.00
C GLY A 749 -5.38 23.05 15.00
N GLY A 750 -5.32 21.80 14.53
CA GLY A 750 -5.49 20.60 15.35
C GLY A 750 -6.93 20.34 15.80
N LYS A 751 -7.90 21.13 15.31
CA LYS A 751 -9.33 21.07 15.67
C LYS A 751 -9.99 19.74 15.30
N PHE A 752 -9.54 19.13 14.22
CA PHE A 752 -10.03 17.86 13.70
C PHE A 752 -8.84 16.98 13.31
N GLU A 753 -8.92 15.68 13.63
CA GLU A 753 -7.83 14.73 13.47
C GLU A 753 -8.15 13.73 12.35
N TYR A 754 -7.20 13.53 11.44
CA TYR A 754 -7.31 12.50 10.39
C TYR A 754 -6.60 11.23 10.86
N ASP A 755 -7.28 10.51 11.75
CA ASP A 755 -6.94 9.17 12.19
C ASP A 755 -7.91 8.18 11.54
N GLU A 756 -7.39 7.14 10.89
CA GLU A 756 -8.20 6.17 10.16
C GLU A 756 -8.73 5.04 11.06
N ASP A 757 -8.08 4.80 12.21
CA ASP A 757 -8.23 3.61 13.05
C ASP A 757 -9.24 3.83 14.20
N LEU A 758 -9.72 5.05 14.39
CA LEU A 758 -10.75 5.38 15.38
C LEU A 758 -12.13 4.93 14.94
N LEU A 759 -13.01 4.63 15.92
CA LEU A 759 -14.47 4.54 15.73
C LEU A 759 -14.96 5.72 14.88
N HIS A 760 -15.75 5.46 13.84
CA HIS A 760 -16.36 6.45 12.97
C HIS A 760 -17.90 6.37 13.02
N TYR A 761 -18.56 7.46 12.65
CA TYR A 761 -20.02 7.55 12.59
C TYR A 761 -20.47 8.10 11.24
N PHE A 762 -21.58 7.59 10.71
CA PHE A 762 -22.31 8.19 9.61
C PHE A 762 -23.32 9.20 10.16
N VAL A 763 -23.34 10.42 9.63
CA VAL A 763 -24.16 11.52 10.14
C VAL A 763 -24.95 12.16 9.01
N ILE A 764 -26.28 12.19 9.17
CA ILE A 764 -27.19 12.96 8.32
C ILE A 764 -27.50 14.26 9.05
N ALA A 765 -27.02 15.39 8.54
CA ALA A 765 -27.32 16.72 9.08
C ALA A 765 -28.47 17.38 8.31
N TYR A 766 -29.51 17.84 9.01
CA TYR A 766 -30.71 18.43 8.42
C TYR A 766 -31.22 19.65 9.21
N PRO A 767 -32.01 20.56 8.60
CA PRO A 767 -32.51 21.75 9.27
C PRO A 767 -33.62 21.42 10.26
N ARG A 768 -33.54 21.95 11.49
CA ARG A 768 -34.58 21.83 12.55
C ARG A 768 -35.88 22.57 12.23
N SER A 769 -35.87 23.42 11.20
CA SER A 769 -37.05 24.10 10.67
C SER A 769 -37.72 23.36 9.51
N ALA A 770 -37.20 22.18 9.12
CA ALA A 770 -37.84 21.31 8.15
C ALA A 770 -38.76 20.31 8.87
N ASP A 771 -39.92 20.03 8.28
CA ASP A 771 -40.94 19.12 8.82
C ASP A 771 -40.57 17.67 8.50
N VAL A 772 -39.50 17.18 9.12
CA VAL A 772 -38.91 15.85 8.91
C VAL A 772 -39.50 14.87 9.92
N ASP A 773 -40.10 13.78 9.44
CA ASP A 773 -40.41 12.63 10.30
C ASP A 773 -39.12 11.87 10.64
N VAL A 774 -38.47 12.31 11.72
CA VAL A 774 -37.23 11.74 12.25
C VAL A 774 -37.42 10.28 12.70
N ASN A 775 -38.63 9.88 13.10
CA ASN A 775 -38.92 8.52 13.51
C ASN A 775 -39.01 7.60 12.29
N ARG A 776 -39.65 8.07 11.20
CA ARG A 776 -39.67 7.37 9.92
C ARG A 776 -38.27 7.26 9.32
N LEU A 777 -37.50 8.36 9.30
CA LEU A 777 -36.08 8.35 8.88
C LEU A 777 -35.25 7.30 9.64
N LYS A 778 -35.42 7.21 10.97
CA LYS A 778 -34.75 6.17 11.77
C LYS A 778 -35.21 4.76 11.43
N PHE A 779 -36.51 4.56 11.21
CA PHE A 779 -37.08 3.27 10.85
C PHE A 779 -36.55 2.80 9.48
N ASP A 780 -36.49 3.69 8.49
CA ASP A 780 -35.98 3.37 7.16
C ASP A 780 -34.48 3.04 7.18
N ILE A 781 -33.67 3.77 7.98
CA ILE A 781 -32.26 3.43 8.23
C ILE A 781 -32.13 2.10 8.99
N ALA A 782 -33.00 1.81 9.95
CA ALA A 782 -32.97 0.56 10.73
C ALA A 782 -33.29 -0.66 9.86
N ASN A 783 -34.29 -0.56 8.98
CA ASN A 783 -34.63 -1.62 8.03
C ASN A 783 -33.48 -1.86 7.05
N TYR A 784 -32.93 -0.80 6.45
CA TYR A 784 -31.72 -0.89 5.64
C TYR A 784 -30.54 -1.56 6.38
N ASN A 785 -30.36 -1.28 7.68
CA ASN A 785 -29.33 -1.95 8.47
C ASN A 785 -29.59 -3.45 8.60
N ILE A 786 -30.83 -3.86 8.90
CA ILE A 786 -31.25 -5.26 9.03
C ILE A 786 -31.14 -6.03 7.70
N ASP A 787 -31.49 -5.38 6.58
CA ASP A 787 -31.52 -6.00 5.25
C ASP A 787 -30.13 -6.21 4.64
N TYR A 788 -29.19 -5.29 4.91
CA TYR A 788 -27.86 -5.28 4.28
C TYR A 788 -26.71 -5.70 5.21
N TYR A 789 -26.95 -5.85 6.52
CA TYR A 789 -25.95 -6.28 7.50
C TYR A 789 -26.54 -7.23 8.55
N THR A 790 -26.18 -8.51 8.47
CA THR A 790 -26.78 -9.60 9.25
C THR A 790 -26.05 -9.96 10.56
N LYS A 791 -24.87 -9.37 10.81
CA LYS A 791 -24.03 -9.64 11.99
C LYS A 791 -23.52 -8.37 12.70
N LEU A 792 -23.85 -7.18 12.21
CA LEU A 792 -23.35 -5.90 12.73
C LEU A 792 -24.52 -5.08 13.28
N ASP A 793 -24.49 -4.82 14.60
CA ASP A 793 -25.52 -4.04 15.30
C ASP A 793 -25.15 -2.54 15.31
N PHE A 794 -25.95 -1.70 14.65
CA PHE A 794 -25.72 -0.25 14.56
C PHE A 794 -26.71 0.57 15.42
N ASP A 795 -26.20 1.38 16.35
CA ASP A 795 -27.03 2.33 17.12
C ASP A 795 -27.43 3.54 16.26
N ILE A 796 -28.72 3.92 16.27
CA ILE A 796 -29.25 5.08 15.52
C ILE A 796 -29.80 6.16 16.47
N GLU A 797 -29.02 7.21 16.68
CA GLU A 797 -29.36 8.33 17.56
C GLU A 797 -29.93 9.56 16.81
N THR A 798 -30.56 10.47 17.56
CA THR A 798 -30.82 11.86 17.11
C THR A 798 -30.12 12.81 18.07
N VAL A 799 -29.38 13.78 17.54
CA VAL A 799 -28.72 14.81 18.35
C VAL A 799 -29.02 16.19 17.75
N ASN A 800 -29.53 17.13 18.56
CA ASN A 800 -29.64 18.52 18.15
C ASN A 800 -28.25 19.16 18.25
N LEU A 801 -27.71 19.65 17.14
CA LEU A 801 -26.41 20.31 17.10
C LEU A 801 -26.51 21.74 17.66
N ASP A 802 -27.44 22.51 17.10
CA ASP A 802 -27.70 23.90 17.46
C ASP A 802 -29.21 24.22 17.36
N SER A 803 -29.58 25.50 17.31
CA SER A 803 -30.97 25.95 17.15
C SER A 803 -31.54 25.77 15.74
N LYS A 804 -30.72 25.39 14.75
CA LYS A 804 -31.06 25.35 13.32
C LYS A 804 -30.83 23.99 12.67
N THR A 805 -30.04 23.11 13.30
CA THR A 805 -29.45 21.90 12.71
C THR A 805 -29.59 20.74 13.68
N ALA A 806 -30.07 19.60 13.18
CA ALA A 806 -30.11 18.35 13.90
C ALA A 806 -29.42 17.25 13.08
N PHE A 807 -28.98 16.21 13.79
CA PHE A 807 -28.30 15.04 13.25
C PHE A 807 -29.15 13.79 13.50
N VAL A 808 -29.28 12.93 12.48
CA VAL A 808 -29.45 11.49 12.71
C VAL A 808 -28.09 10.82 12.54
N VAL A 809 -27.70 9.96 13.48
CA VAL A 809 -26.34 9.43 13.57
C VAL A 809 -26.37 7.93 13.74
N VAL A 810 -25.65 7.25 12.85
CA VAL A 810 -25.42 5.80 12.91
C VAL A 810 -24.02 5.54 13.45
N ARG A 811 -23.94 4.76 14.53
CA ARG A 811 -22.70 4.38 15.20
C ARG A 811 -22.34 2.92 14.95
N SER A 812 -21.38 2.36 15.69
CA SER A 812 -20.84 1.00 15.53
C SER A 812 -20.11 0.73 14.21
N LEU A 813 -19.47 1.75 13.63
CA LEU A 813 -18.53 1.59 12.51
C LEU A 813 -17.12 1.74 13.09
N GLU A 814 -16.30 0.71 13.01
CA GLU A 814 -15.09 0.59 13.82
C GLU A 814 -13.95 1.49 13.35
N ASN A 815 -13.86 1.72 12.04
CA ASN A 815 -12.79 2.50 11.42
C ASN A 815 -13.29 3.30 10.20
N LYS A 816 -12.40 4.13 9.63
CA LYS A 816 -12.68 4.95 8.44
C LYS A 816 -13.18 4.11 7.26
N ARG A 817 -12.60 2.91 7.09
CA ARG A 817 -12.86 2.02 5.95
C ARG A 817 -14.29 1.48 6.00
N GLN A 818 -14.71 0.92 7.14
CA GLN A 818 -16.09 0.49 7.38
C GLN A 818 -17.07 1.66 7.21
N SER A 819 -16.79 2.82 7.78
CA SER A 819 -17.71 3.97 7.71
C SER A 819 -17.87 4.53 6.30
N LEU A 820 -16.81 4.51 5.47
CA LEU A 820 -16.90 4.85 4.05
C LEU A 820 -17.65 3.79 3.22
N ILE A 821 -17.55 2.51 3.56
CA ILE A 821 -18.37 1.44 2.95
C ILE A 821 -19.85 1.68 3.27
N TYR A 822 -20.18 1.90 4.55
CA TYR A 822 -21.54 2.22 5.00
C TYR A 822 -22.10 3.45 4.27
N PHE A 823 -21.35 4.57 4.29
CA PHE A 823 -21.72 5.82 3.62
C PHE A 823 -22.00 5.60 2.12
N ARG A 824 -21.10 4.92 1.39
CA ARG A 824 -21.25 4.69 -0.05
C ARG A 824 -22.43 3.79 -0.40
N SER A 825 -22.74 2.81 0.45
CA SER A 825 -23.86 1.91 0.24
C SER A 825 -25.19 2.62 0.53
N ILE A 826 -25.36 3.18 1.74
CA ILE A 826 -26.66 3.72 2.17
C ILE A 826 -27.17 4.85 1.25
N ILE A 827 -26.29 5.74 0.77
CA ILE A 827 -26.70 6.87 -0.08
C ILE A 827 -27.24 6.47 -1.46
N ARG A 828 -27.05 5.21 -1.91
CA ARG A 828 -27.69 4.71 -3.15
C ARG A 828 -29.16 4.33 -2.92
N HIS A 829 -29.55 4.04 -1.69
CA HIS A 829 -30.91 3.71 -1.30
C HIS A 829 -31.71 4.98 -1.03
N ALA A 830 -32.10 5.68 -2.10
CA ALA A 830 -32.87 6.93 -2.03
C ALA A 830 -34.18 6.78 -1.21
N GLU A 831 -34.76 5.58 -1.19
CA GLU A 831 -35.89 5.18 -0.34
C GLU A 831 -35.65 5.45 1.17
N VAL A 832 -34.42 5.29 1.66
CA VAL A 832 -34.04 5.56 3.06
C VAL A 832 -34.10 7.06 3.40
N PHE A 833 -33.96 7.93 2.41
CA PHE A 833 -33.97 9.39 2.55
C PHE A 833 -35.32 10.01 2.15
N GLN A 834 -36.36 9.21 1.91
CA GLN A 834 -37.68 9.69 1.45
C GLN A 834 -38.35 10.67 2.43
N SER A 835 -38.09 10.53 3.73
CA SER A 835 -38.50 11.44 4.81
C SER A 835 -37.74 12.78 4.84
N LEU A 836 -36.69 12.92 4.02
CA LEU A 836 -35.90 14.14 3.79
C LEU A 836 -36.11 14.70 2.38
N LYS A 837 -37.13 14.21 1.64
CA LYS A 837 -37.50 14.76 0.33
C LYS A 837 -37.83 16.25 0.45
N ASP A 838 -37.32 17.03 -0.51
CA ASP A 838 -37.44 18.50 -0.56
C ASP A 838 -36.78 19.24 0.63
N VAL A 839 -35.95 18.55 1.44
CA VAL A 839 -35.17 19.12 2.56
C VAL A 839 -33.69 19.22 2.20
N ASN A 840 -33.06 20.36 2.51
CA ASN A 840 -31.62 20.56 2.32
C ASN A 840 -30.81 19.86 3.43
N TYR A 841 -30.57 18.55 3.29
CA TYR A 841 -29.71 17.76 4.19
C TYR A 841 -28.29 17.55 3.64
N ILE A 842 -27.36 17.13 4.49
CA ILE A 842 -25.97 16.81 4.14
C ILE A 842 -25.55 15.53 4.86
N ASN A 843 -25.06 14.54 4.11
CA ASN A 843 -24.47 13.32 4.67
C ASN A 843 -22.94 13.51 4.84
N ILE A 844 -22.39 13.10 5.99
CA ILE A 844 -20.95 13.06 6.26
C ILE A 844 -20.54 11.77 6.98
N VAL A 845 -19.24 11.46 6.93
CA VAL A 845 -18.56 10.54 7.84
C VAL A 845 -17.72 11.38 8.81
N ALA A 846 -17.69 11.02 10.10
CA ALA A 846 -16.82 11.64 11.08
C ALA A 846 -16.28 10.62 12.09
N SER A 847 -14.97 10.68 12.40
CA SER A 847 -14.39 9.93 13.52
C SER A 847 -15.02 10.35 14.86
N SER A 848 -14.96 9.48 15.86
CA SER A 848 -15.58 9.71 17.17
C SER A 848 -14.96 10.87 17.96
N THR A 849 -13.71 11.23 17.68
CA THR A 849 -13.07 12.47 18.15
C THR A 849 -13.62 13.69 17.42
N ASN A 850 -13.64 13.66 16.09
CA ASN A 850 -14.16 14.75 15.25
C ASN A 850 -15.65 15.02 15.52
N TYR A 851 -16.47 13.99 15.64
CA TYR A 851 -17.88 14.11 15.98
C TYR A 851 -18.11 14.78 17.34
N ARG A 852 -17.28 14.46 18.36
CA ARG A 852 -17.33 15.15 19.66
C ARG A 852 -16.94 16.63 19.53
N ALA A 853 -15.96 16.97 18.68
CA ALA A 853 -15.61 18.36 18.39
C ALA A 853 -16.75 19.11 17.68
N ILE A 854 -17.38 18.49 16.66
CA ILE A 854 -18.58 19.04 15.99
C ILE A 854 -19.68 19.36 17.01
N LEU A 855 -19.99 18.44 17.93
CA LEU A 855 -21.01 18.63 18.96
C LEU A 855 -20.62 19.69 20.02
N ALA A 856 -19.34 19.77 20.40
CA ALA A 856 -18.86 20.75 21.37
C ALA A 856 -18.92 22.18 20.82
N ASP A 857 -18.41 22.38 19.60
CA ASP A 857 -18.33 23.68 18.93
C ASP A 857 -19.63 24.08 18.24
N LYS A 858 -20.57 23.14 18.10
CA LYS A 858 -21.85 23.27 17.38
C LYS A 858 -21.69 23.69 15.90
N SER A 859 -20.48 23.61 15.35
CA SER A 859 -20.10 24.11 14.02
C SER A 859 -19.87 22.97 13.02
N LEU A 860 -20.94 22.59 12.31
CA LEU A 860 -20.83 21.69 11.15
C LEU A 860 -19.96 22.31 10.02
N SER A 861 -19.96 23.64 9.90
CA SER A 861 -19.37 24.34 8.75
C SER A 861 -17.84 24.29 8.69
N ASP A 862 -17.16 24.17 9.83
CA ASP A 862 -15.71 23.95 9.86
C ASP A 862 -15.38 22.51 9.49
N TYR A 863 -16.13 21.55 10.04
CA TYR A 863 -15.91 20.14 9.75
C TYR A 863 -16.17 19.80 8.28
N LEU A 864 -17.16 20.41 7.64
CA LEU A 864 -17.38 20.25 6.21
C LEU A 864 -16.16 20.64 5.37
N ARG A 865 -15.32 21.60 5.81
CA ARG A 865 -14.06 21.95 5.12
C ARG A 865 -13.00 20.86 5.29
N PHE A 866 -12.92 20.26 6.49
CA PHE A 866 -12.03 19.14 6.78
C PHE A 866 -12.45 17.88 6.01
N PHE A 867 -13.74 17.52 6.05
CA PHE A 867 -14.36 16.45 5.27
C PHE A 867 -14.14 16.65 3.75
N MET A 868 -14.34 17.88 3.25
CA MET A 868 -14.08 18.20 1.84
C MET A 868 -12.62 18.11 1.41
N LYS A 869 -11.64 18.16 2.34
CA LYS A 869 -10.22 17.92 2.03
C LYS A 869 -9.88 16.44 2.13
N ASN A 870 -10.26 15.81 3.23
CA ASN A 870 -9.68 14.54 3.66
C ASN A 870 -10.56 13.31 3.34
N TYR A 871 -11.85 13.50 3.05
CA TYR A 871 -12.81 12.40 2.80
C TYR A 871 -13.48 12.49 1.41
N SER A 872 -13.65 13.70 0.84
CA SER A 872 -14.34 13.92 -0.44
C SER A 872 -13.81 13.08 -1.60
N HIS A 873 -12.50 12.85 -1.68
CA HIS A 873 -11.88 12.07 -2.75
C HIS A 873 -12.19 10.56 -2.64
N PHE A 874 -12.65 10.09 -1.48
CA PHE A 874 -13.25 8.76 -1.31
C PHE A 874 -14.78 8.74 -1.53
N VAL A 875 -15.39 9.90 -1.75
CA VAL A 875 -16.86 10.15 -1.78
C VAL A 875 -17.34 10.72 -3.13
N GLY A 876 -16.43 10.97 -4.08
CA GLY A 876 -16.77 11.42 -5.44
C GLY A 876 -17.68 10.44 -6.21
N SER A 877 -18.48 10.99 -7.12
CA SER A 877 -19.59 10.32 -7.81
C SER A 877 -19.17 9.33 -8.93
N ASN A 878 -18.14 8.51 -8.67
CA ASN A 878 -17.68 7.47 -9.60
C ASN A 878 -18.51 6.17 -9.48
N PHE A 879 -19.84 6.29 -9.65
CA PHE A 879 -20.75 5.15 -9.78
C PHE A 879 -21.77 5.40 -10.89
N LYS A 880 -21.99 4.40 -11.74
CA LYS A 880 -23.06 4.35 -12.74
C LYS A 880 -24.29 3.70 -12.10
N GLU A 881 -25.48 3.99 -12.64
CA GLU A 881 -26.75 3.45 -12.14
C GLU A 881 -26.84 1.91 -12.20
N ASP A 882 -25.97 1.26 -12.97
CA ASP A 882 -25.86 -0.21 -13.11
C ASP A 882 -24.83 -0.87 -12.17
N ASP A 883 -24.07 -0.12 -11.35
CA ASP A 883 -23.03 -0.65 -10.44
C ASP A 883 -23.61 -1.43 -9.24
N LYS A 884 -24.18 -2.61 -9.51
CA LYS A 884 -24.53 -3.59 -8.49
C LYS A 884 -23.27 -4.24 -7.95
N GLU A 885 -22.96 -3.95 -6.68
CA GLU A 885 -21.79 -4.50 -6.00
C GLU A 885 -21.86 -6.05 -5.97
N GLU A 886 -20.81 -6.71 -6.48
CA GLU A 886 -20.74 -8.18 -6.56
C GLU A 886 -20.57 -8.88 -5.20
N LYS A 887 -20.42 -8.09 -4.13
CA LYS A 887 -20.23 -8.50 -2.72
C LYS A 887 -21.10 -7.60 -1.86
N SER A 888 -21.71 -8.11 -0.80
CA SER A 888 -22.61 -7.29 0.04
C SER A 888 -21.83 -6.21 0.81
N PRO A 889 -22.48 -5.13 1.26
CA PRO A 889 -21.85 -4.13 2.12
C PRO A 889 -21.25 -4.74 3.40
N GLU A 890 -21.91 -5.76 3.97
CA GLU A 890 -21.38 -6.58 5.06
C GLU A 890 -20.14 -7.40 4.66
N GLU A 891 -20.11 -8.03 3.48
CA GLU A 891 -18.92 -8.75 2.99
C GLU A 891 -17.74 -7.80 2.72
N LEU A 892 -18.01 -6.56 2.31
CA LEU A 892 -16.99 -5.52 2.16
C LEU A 892 -16.45 -5.06 3.52
N MET A 893 -17.30 -4.94 4.55
CA MET A 893 -16.86 -4.66 5.91
C MET A 893 -16.07 -5.84 6.51
N ALA A 894 -16.55 -7.07 6.35
CA ALA A 894 -15.85 -8.25 6.85
C ALA A 894 -14.50 -8.47 6.14
N LYS A 895 -14.38 -8.16 4.83
CA LYS A 895 -13.08 -8.18 4.14
C LYS A 895 -12.16 -7.03 4.60
N ALA A 896 -12.71 -5.86 4.93
CA ALA A 896 -11.96 -4.76 5.55
C ALA A 896 -11.39 -5.17 6.91
N GLU A 897 -12.24 -5.71 7.79
CA GLU A 897 -11.89 -6.26 9.10
C GLU A 897 -10.83 -7.37 8.97
N GLU A 898 -11.03 -8.35 8.08
CA GLU A 898 -10.04 -9.39 7.79
C GLU A 898 -8.70 -8.86 7.23
N GLU A 899 -8.67 -7.72 6.55
CA GLU A 899 -7.43 -7.08 6.07
C GLU A 899 -6.75 -6.28 7.19
N ASP A 900 -7.51 -5.55 7.99
CA ASP A 900 -7.03 -4.74 9.10
C ASP A 900 -6.51 -5.66 10.25
N GLU A 901 -7.16 -6.78 10.55
CA GLU A 901 -6.63 -7.84 11.44
C GLU A 901 -5.30 -8.42 10.94
N LYS A 902 -5.17 -8.68 9.62
CA LYS A 902 -3.91 -9.18 9.03
C LYS A 902 -2.80 -8.12 9.07
N LEU A 903 -3.15 -6.84 9.08
CA LEU A 903 -2.23 -5.73 9.28
C LEU A 903 -1.82 -5.57 10.76
N GLU A 904 -2.72 -5.85 11.72
CA GLU A 904 -2.36 -5.97 13.14
C GLU A 904 -1.43 -7.17 13.40
N GLU A 905 -1.73 -8.36 12.85
CA GLU A 905 -0.85 -9.54 12.95
C GLU A 905 0.52 -9.33 12.27
N GLN A 906 0.63 -8.39 11.31
CA GLN A 906 1.90 -7.96 10.71
C GLN A 906 2.45 -6.63 11.23
N GLY A 907 1.90 -6.10 12.34
CA GLY A 907 2.54 -5.08 13.17
C GLY A 907 2.80 -3.73 12.48
N THR A 908 1.73 -3.07 12.03
CA THR A 908 1.75 -1.70 11.51
C THR A 908 2.35 -0.67 12.49
N PHE A 909 2.89 0.42 11.92
CA PHE A 909 3.55 1.50 12.66
C PHE A 909 2.77 2.81 12.49
N VAL A 910 2.04 3.26 13.52
CA VAL A 910 1.56 4.64 13.61
C VAL A 910 2.70 5.55 14.10
N MET A 911 2.86 6.70 13.43
CA MET A 911 3.96 7.66 13.66
C MET A 911 3.41 9.01 14.10
N VAL A 912 3.52 9.34 15.39
CA VAL A 912 3.35 10.72 15.89
C VAL A 912 4.66 11.24 16.47
N THR A 913 5.22 12.25 15.82
CA THR A 913 6.33 13.07 16.34
C THR A 913 5.80 14.46 16.69
N GLY A 914 6.00 15.02 17.88
CA GLY A 914 6.55 14.39 19.08
C GLY A 914 7.08 15.38 20.12
N SER A 915 6.38 15.52 21.24
CA SER A 915 6.82 16.37 22.35
C SER A 915 8.03 15.77 23.10
N SER A 916 8.90 16.66 23.62
CA SER A 916 10.24 16.29 24.10
C SER A 916 10.44 16.39 25.62
N ARG A 917 9.52 15.78 26.38
CA ARG A 917 9.71 15.28 27.75
C ARG A 917 8.80 14.06 27.93
N PHE A 918 9.33 12.95 28.45
CA PHE A 918 8.50 11.77 28.75
C PHE A 918 7.74 12.01 30.07
N PRO A 919 6.42 11.71 30.19
CA PRO A 919 5.62 12.10 31.37
C PRO A 919 6.20 11.64 32.72
N GLY A 920 6.59 10.37 32.85
CA GLY A 920 7.27 9.84 34.04
C GLY A 920 8.69 10.38 34.30
N GLY A 921 9.22 11.25 33.44
CA GLY A 921 10.52 11.91 33.62
C GLY A 921 11.70 10.95 33.75
N TYR A 922 11.71 9.87 32.97
CA TYR A 922 12.80 8.88 32.91
C TYR A 922 14.01 9.42 32.11
N ASN A 923 15.21 9.03 32.52
CA ASN A 923 16.48 9.47 31.94
C ASN A 923 16.74 8.80 30.58
N THR A 924 16.88 9.62 29.54
CA THR A 924 17.07 9.21 28.14
C THR A 924 18.48 8.72 27.79
N ASN A 925 19.47 8.83 28.69
CA ASN A 925 20.78 8.22 28.48
C ASN A 925 20.72 6.69 28.74
N ILE A 926 20.41 5.94 27.69
CA ILE A 926 20.23 4.49 27.74
C ILE A 926 21.51 3.67 27.59
N ASP A 927 22.66 4.25 27.19
CA ASP A 927 23.91 3.49 27.02
C ASP A 927 24.76 3.49 28.29
N THR A 928 24.20 2.90 29.34
CA THR A 928 24.81 2.72 30.66
C THR A 928 24.65 1.28 31.13
N MET A 929 24.94 0.97 32.40
CA MET A 929 24.75 -0.38 32.96
C MET A 929 23.27 -0.78 32.90
N GLN A 930 22.99 -1.94 32.31
CA GLN A 930 21.64 -2.43 32.06
C GLN A 930 21.20 -3.45 33.10
N ASN A 931 19.90 -3.42 33.38
CA ASN A 931 19.17 -4.46 34.06
C ASN A 931 18.09 -5.01 33.12
N PHE A 932 17.86 -6.32 33.14
CA PHE A 932 16.65 -6.92 32.58
C PHE A 932 15.62 -7.06 33.69
N VAL A 933 14.36 -6.72 33.42
CA VAL A 933 13.26 -6.84 34.39
C VAL A 933 12.14 -7.69 33.79
N LEU A 934 11.69 -8.66 34.58
CA LEU A 934 10.42 -9.36 34.42
C LEU A 934 9.46 -8.85 35.51
N ALA A 935 8.42 -8.11 35.10
CA ALA A 935 7.40 -7.56 35.98
C ALA A 935 6.11 -8.41 35.90
N VAL A 936 5.62 -8.91 37.03
CA VAL A 936 4.47 -9.84 37.10
C VAL A 936 3.35 -9.18 37.92
N LYS A 937 2.14 -9.04 37.36
CA LYS A 937 1.05 -8.19 37.92
C LYS A 937 0.29 -8.83 39.10
N LYS A 938 0.96 -9.62 39.96
CA LYS A 938 0.31 -10.30 41.10
C LYS A 938 1.31 -10.62 42.22
N LYS A 939 1.28 -9.82 43.30
CA LYS A 939 2.25 -9.84 44.43
C LYS A 939 2.48 -11.20 45.11
N ASN A 940 1.53 -12.14 45.01
CA ASN A 940 1.61 -13.45 45.67
C ASN A 940 2.06 -14.59 44.74
N THR A 941 2.72 -14.28 43.61
CA THR A 941 3.16 -15.30 42.64
C THR A 941 4.55 -15.83 43.01
N SER A 942 4.71 -17.15 43.19
CA SER A 942 6.00 -17.73 43.59
C SER A 942 6.98 -17.78 42.41
N LEU A 943 7.79 -16.72 42.24
CA LEU A 943 8.81 -16.62 41.19
C LEU A 943 10.06 -17.50 41.45
N ARG A 944 10.05 -18.37 42.48
CA ARG A 944 11.23 -19.15 42.93
C ARG A 944 11.75 -20.12 41.87
N THR A 945 10.85 -20.77 41.11
CA THR A 945 11.23 -21.69 40.03
C THR A 945 11.80 -20.90 38.84
N THR A 946 11.15 -19.80 38.47
CA THR A 946 11.59 -18.86 37.41
C THR A 946 13.00 -18.31 37.70
N LEU A 947 13.25 -17.85 38.94
CA LEU A 947 14.58 -17.45 39.41
C LEU A 947 15.64 -18.52 39.21
N THR A 948 15.31 -19.79 39.50
CA THR A 948 16.23 -20.91 39.33
C THR A 948 16.55 -21.16 37.85
N GLN A 949 15.54 -21.09 36.97
CA GLN A 949 15.73 -21.23 35.52
C GLN A 949 16.59 -20.10 34.94
N PHE A 950 16.29 -18.84 35.26
CA PHE A 950 17.08 -17.69 34.81
C PHE A 950 18.52 -17.72 35.36
N SER A 951 18.72 -18.16 36.60
CA SER A 951 20.06 -18.35 37.18
C SER A 951 20.86 -19.43 36.43
N SER A 952 20.22 -20.55 36.07
CA SER A 952 20.86 -21.59 35.25
C SER A 952 21.18 -21.10 33.84
N PHE A 953 20.24 -20.43 33.17
CA PHE A 953 20.41 -19.83 31.85
C PHE A 953 21.56 -18.80 31.82
N ASN A 954 21.64 -17.93 32.83
CA ASN A 954 22.72 -16.95 32.96
C ASN A 954 24.09 -17.62 33.17
N ARG A 955 24.15 -18.70 33.96
CA ARG A 955 25.39 -19.47 34.18
C ARG A 955 25.86 -20.21 32.94
N SER A 956 24.95 -20.64 32.06
CA SER A 956 25.28 -21.31 30.80
C SER A 956 25.68 -20.30 29.71
N ASN A 957 24.92 -19.23 29.53
CA ASN A 957 24.99 -18.37 28.34
C ASN A 957 25.70 -17.02 28.58
N PHE A 958 25.75 -16.53 29.82
CA PHE A 958 26.22 -15.17 30.17
C PHE A 958 27.20 -15.17 31.36
N ARG A 959 27.93 -16.28 31.55
CA ARG A 959 28.81 -16.53 32.70
C ARG A 959 29.85 -15.42 32.94
N THR A 960 30.35 -14.80 31.89
CA THR A 960 31.39 -13.75 31.92
C THR A 960 30.90 -12.41 32.46
N TRP A 961 29.58 -12.16 32.53
CA TRP A 961 29.01 -10.90 33.05
C TRP A 961 28.64 -10.95 34.53
N ASN A 962 28.82 -12.10 35.21
CA ASN A 962 28.57 -12.28 36.64
C ASN A 962 27.20 -11.75 37.13
N LEU A 963 26.14 -12.00 36.34
CA LEU A 963 24.83 -11.39 36.51
C LEU A 963 24.18 -11.75 37.85
N ALA A 964 23.75 -10.73 38.61
CA ALA A 964 23.08 -10.89 39.90
C ALA A 964 21.55 -10.83 39.74
N LEU A 965 20.82 -11.71 40.43
CA LEU A 965 19.36 -11.75 40.40
C LEU A 965 18.79 -11.21 41.72
N GLN A 966 17.79 -10.32 41.64
CA GLN A 966 17.12 -9.69 42.77
C GLN A 966 15.59 -9.75 42.59
N LEU A 967 14.85 -9.87 43.70
CA LEU A 967 13.42 -9.58 43.73
C LEU A 967 13.17 -8.17 44.26
N LYS A 968 12.24 -7.45 43.65
CA LYS A 968 11.76 -6.13 44.05
C LYS A 968 10.24 -6.01 43.83
N THR A 969 9.65 -4.90 44.22
CA THR A 969 8.23 -4.57 43.98
C THR A 969 8.12 -3.13 43.47
N ALA A 970 7.14 -2.87 42.60
CA ALA A 970 6.82 -1.54 42.09
C ALA A 970 5.30 -1.47 41.82
N GLY A 971 4.59 -0.60 42.54
CA GLY A 971 3.12 -0.53 42.49
C GLY A 971 2.46 -1.89 42.83
N GLU A 972 1.69 -2.42 41.86
CA GLU A 972 1.06 -3.75 41.95
C GLU A 972 1.98 -4.91 41.54
N TYR A 973 3.08 -4.62 40.84
CA TYR A 973 3.91 -5.61 40.19
C TYR A 973 5.03 -6.14 41.11
N GLN A 974 5.29 -7.44 41.00
CA GLN A 974 6.48 -8.09 41.54
C GLN A 974 7.55 -8.17 40.44
N LEU A 975 8.76 -7.69 40.73
CA LEU A 975 9.86 -7.59 39.78
C LEU A 975 10.91 -8.66 40.06
N MET A 976 11.27 -9.46 39.05
CA MET A 976 12.54 -10.17 39.01
C MET A 976 13.52 -9.34 38.17
N VAL A 977 14.55 -8.81 38.82
CA VAL A 977 15.56 -7.94 38.24
C VAL A 977 16.85 -8.72 38.05
N ILE A 978 17.46 -8.63 36.88
CA ILE A 978 18.75 -9.24 36.54
C ILE A 978 19.73 -8.11 36.24
N LYS A 979 20.69 -7.93 37.15
CA LYS A 979 21.66 -6.84 37.20
C LYS A 979 22.99 -7.24 36.56
N GLY A 980 23.71 -6.26 36.02
CA GLY A 980 25.12 -6.38 35.62
C GLY A 980 25.36 -6.52 34.12
N ILE A 981 24.38 -6.18 33.27
CA ILE A 981 24.50 -6.37 31.83
C ILE A 981 25.20 -5.14 31.21
N PRO A 982 26.35 -5.29 30.52
CA PRO A 982 27.17 -4.15 30.11
C PRO A 982 26.65 -3.43 28.86
N GLY A 983 26.24 -2.17 29.02
CA GLY A 983 25.88 -1.25 27.92
C GLY A 983 24.60 -1.62 27.16
N PHE A 984 24.18 -0.72 26.28
CA PHE A 984 22.97 -0.89 25.46
C PHE A 984 23.03 -2.15 24.59
N ALA A 985 24.18 -2.39 23.93
CA ALA A 985 24.37 -3.54 23.06
C ALA A 985 24.34 -4.88 23.82
N GLY A 986 24.95 -4.95 25.01
CA GLY A 986 24.88 -6.12 25.89
C GLY A 986 23.44 -6.36 26.37
N GLY A 987 22.73 -5.29 26.76
CA GLY A 987 21.32 -5.32 27.11
C GLY A 987 20.45 -5.91 26.00
N MET A 988 20.53 -5.37 24.80
CA MET A 988 19.72 -5.83 23.66
C MET A 988 20.08 -7.25 23.19
N SER A 989 21.34 -7.67 23.35
CA SER A 989 21.74 -9.08 23.15
C SER A 989 21.08 -10.00 24.18
N TYR A 990 21.17 -9.66 25.47
CA TYR A 990 20.55 -10.41 26.56
C TYR A 990 19.03 -10.53 26.39
N PHE A 991 18.35 -9.41 26.11
CA PHE A 991 16.90 -9.35 25.94
C PHE A 991 16.41 -10.30 24.83
N ARG A 992 17.08 -10.29 23.67
CA ARG A 992 16.74 -11.20 22.55
C ARG A 992 16.87 -12.66 22.97
N SER A 993 18.03 -13.05 23.51
CA SER A 993 18.32 -14.43 23.92
C SER A 993 17.33 -14.94 24.99
N VAL A 994 16.92 -14.08 25.91
CA VAL A 994 15.89 -14.40 26.92
C VAL A 994 14.51 -14.57 26.29
N VAL A 995 14.07 -13.63 25.45
CA VAL A 995 12.72 -13.67 24.85
C VAL A 995 12.55 -14.85 23.88
N THR A 996 13.62 -15.30 23.21
CA THR A 996 13.58 -16.50 22.36
C THR A 996 13.47 -17.82 23.15
N GLU A 997 13.99 -17.88 24.37
CA GLU A 997 13.95 -19.11 25.19
C GLU A 997 12.62 -19.22 25.95
N ARG A 998 11.57 -19.64 25.23
CA ARG A 998 10.19 -19.79 25.75
C ARG A 998 10.12 -20.58 27.07
N ARG A 999 11.05 -21.50 27.34
CA ARG A 999 11.09 -22.30 28.58
C ARG A 999 11.30 -21.48 29.85
N LEU A 1000 11.89 -20.28 29.75
CA LEU A 1000 12.09 -19.38 30.88
C LEU A 1000 10.77 -18.82 31.46
N PHE A 1001 9.71 -18.78 30.65
CA PHE A 1001 8.42 -18.17 31.03
C PHE A 1001 7.32 -19.19 31.34
N GLY A 1002 7.52 -20.47 31.02
CA GLY A 1002 6.48 -21.51 31.14
C GLY A 1002 5.85 -21.65 32.54
N ASN A 1003 6.64 -21.40 33.60
CA ASN A 1003 6.17 -21.44 34.98
C ASN A 1003 5.29 -20.23 35.40
N LEU A 1004 5.10 -19.24 34.53
CA LEU A 1004 4.20 -18.10 34.76
C LEU A 1004 2.74 -18.42 34.34
N GLY A 1005 2.51 -19.48 33.55
CA GLY A 1005 1.18 -19.92 33.14
C GLY A 1005 0.37 -18.83 32.45
N ARG A 1006 -0.84 -18.54 32.96
CA ARG A 1006 -1.74 -17.47 32.48
C ARG A 1006 -1.56 -16.12 33.21
N VAL A 1007 -0.51 -15.95 34.02
CA VAL A 1007 -0.31 -14.69 34.78
C VAL A 1007 0.26 -13.61 33.85
N SER A 1008 -0.39 -12.45 33.79
CA SER A 1008 0.09 -11.31 33.00
C SER A 1008 1.45 -10.80 33.50
N TYR A 1009 2.41 -10.71 32.58
CA TYR A 1009 3.75 -10.20 32.83
C TYR A 1009 4.22 -9.27 31.69
N ARG A 1010 5.19 -8.40 32.01
CA ARG A 1010 5.92 -7.55 31.07
C ARG A 1010 7.42 -7.82 31.22
N ASN A 1011 8.18 -7.68 30.14
CA ASN A 1011 9.64 -7.79 30.16
C ASN A 1011 10.30 -6.62 29.40
N PHE A 1012 11.36 -6.06 29.98
CA PHE A 1012 12.03 -4.86 29.45
C PHE A 1012 13.48 -4.74 29.95
N LEU A 1013 14.27 -3.89 29.28
CA LEU A 1013 15.58 -3.42 29.76
C LEU A 1013 15.44 -2.05 30.42
N ILE A 1014 16.28 -1.78 31.42
CA ILE A 1014 16.22 -0.54 32.19
C ILE A 1014 17.59 -0.22 32.84
N THR A 1015 18.04 1.03 32.69
CA THR A 1015 19.26 1.54 33.37
C THR A 1015 19.06 1.57 34.88
N ASP A 1016 20.14 1.54 35.67
CA ASP A 1016 20.03 1.61 37.14
C ASP A 1016 19.30 2.86 37.64
N SER A 1017 19.56 4.02 37.03
CA SER A 1017 18.88 5.29 37.34
C SER A 1017 17.37 5.23 37.06
N ASN A 1018 16.96 4.63 35.93
CA ASN A 1018 15.55 4.46 35.60
C ASN A 1018 14.87 3.39 36.46
N LEU A 1019 15.60 2.33 36.83
CA LEU A 1019 15.07 1.26 37.68
C LEU A 1019 14.72 1.77 39.07
N GLN A 1020 15.56 2.61 39.65
CA GLN A 1020 15.25 3.28 40.91
C GLN A 1020 13.96 4.10 40.78
N LYS A 1021 13.87 4.95 39.75
CA LYS A 1021 12.68 5.77 39.54
C LYS A 1021 11.40 4.96 39.29
N LEU A 1022 11.48 3.83 38.58
CA LEU A 1022 10.34 2.93 38.35
C LEU A 1022 9.83 2.28 39.64
N ILE A 1023 10.73 2.01 40.60
CA ILE A 1023 10.36 1.50 41.94
C ILE A 1023 9.69 2.60 42.77
N GLU A 1024 10.20 3.83 42.68
CA GLU A 1024 9.67 5.01 43.38
C GLU A 1024 8.29 5.45 42.87
N THR A 1025 8.05 5.42 41.54
CA THR A 1025 6.78 5.85 40.93
C THR A 1025 5.76 4.72 40.77
N GLY A 1026 6.20 3.46 40.66
CA GLY A 1026 5.35 2.32 40.29
C GLY A 1026 4.84 2.32 38.84
N GLY A 1027 5.17 3.33 38.03
CA GLY A 1027 4.66 3.55 36.68
C GLY A 1027 5.27 2.62 35.63
N ILE A 1028 4.93 1.33 35.67
CA ILE A 1028 5.50 0.33 34.75
C ILE A 1028 4.98 0.51 33.33
N ASP A 1029 3.69 0.70 33.11
CA ASP A 1029 3.15 0.83 31.76
C ASP A 1029 3.60 2.16 31.09
N GLU A 1030 3.86 3.22 31.86
CA GLU A 1030 4.62 4.40 31.38
C GLU A 1030 6.04 4.04 30.94
N TYR A 1031 6.74 3.21 31.73
CA TYR A 1031 8.09 2.78 31.39
C TYR A 1031 8.12 1.83 30.18
N ILE A 1032 7.08 1.03 29.94
CA ILE A 1032 6.96 0.24 28.70
C ILE A 1032 6.93 1.16 27.48
N ASN A 1033 6.22 2.29 27.55
CA ASN A 1033 6.22 3.28 26.47
C ASN A 1033 7.60 3.95 26.30
N PHE A 1034 8.31 4.23 27.40
CA PHE A 1034 9.69 4.71 27.34
C PHE A 1034 10.64 3.67 26.71
N PHE A 1035 10.55 2.41 27.12
CA PHE A 1035 11.34 1.29 26.61
C PHE A 1035 11.09 1.06 25.11
N ARG A 1036 9.82 1.08 24.67
CA ARG A 1036 9.46 1.03 23.25
C ARG A 1036 10.15 2.13 22.44
N LYS A 1037 10.05 3.39 22.89
CA LYS A 1037 10.61 4.55 22.16
C LYS A 1037 12.14 4.58 22.15
N TYR A 1038 12.79 4.32 23.28
CA TYR A 1038 14.24 4.49 23.40
C TYR A 1038 15.07 3.23 23.16
N TYR A 1039 14.56 2.03 23.46
CA TYR A 1039 15.32 0.79 23.23
C TYR A 1039 14.95 0.10 21.92
N ILE A 1040 13.66 -0.02 21.60
CA ILE A 1040 13.22 -0.79 20.42
C ILE A 1040 13.33 0.06 19.15
N GLN A 1041 12.68 1.23 19.12
CA GLN A 1041 12.66 2.10 17.93
C GLN A 1041 14.04 2.71 17.59
N ALA A 1042 14.90 2.97 18.59
CA ALA A 1042 16.27 3.45 18.34
C ALA A 1042 17.18 2.36 17.74
N ALA A 1043 17.05 1.10 18.20
CA ALA A 1043 17.83 -0.02 17.66
C ALA A 1043 17.48 -0.34 16.20
N ALA A 1044 16.25 -0.08 15.76
CA ALA A 1044 15.85 -0.21 14.35
C ALA A 1044 16.64 0.75 13.44
N LYS A 1045 16.89 1.99 13.90
CA LYS A 1045 17.63 3.02 13.14
C LYS A 1045 19.16 2.80 13.08
N GLN A 1046 19.68 1.71 13.68
CA GLN A 1046 21.09 1.32 13.60
C GLN A 1046 21.37 0.21 12.58
N LYS A 1047 20.38 -0.25 11.79
CA LYS A 1047 20.56 -1.24 10.72
C LYS A 1047 20.83 -0.61 9.34
N THR A 1048 21.96 0.09 9.22
CA THR A 1048 22.67 0.26 7.94
C THR A 1048 24.13 -0.10 8.15
N PRO A 1049 24.78 -0.82 7.22
CA PRO A 1049 26.11 -1.39 7.45
C PRO A 1049 27.18 -0.29 7.47
N SER A 1050 27.73 0.00 8.64
CA SER A 1050 28.98 0.77 8.73
C SER A 1050 30.12 -0.05 8.13
N LYS A 1051 30.94 0.57 7.27
CA LYS A 1051 32.17 -0.06 6.78
C LYS A 1051 33.11 -0.25 7.96
N ALA A 1052 33.33 -1.50 8.37
CA ALA A 1052 34.18 -1.84 9.50
C ALA A 1052 35.64 -1.48 9.20
N VAL A 1053 36.13 -0.40 9.83
CA VAL A 1053 37.55 -0.06 9.84
C VAL A 1053 38.29 -1.13 10.65
N ARG A 1054 39.06 -1.98 9.97
CA ARG A 1054 39.97 -2.94 10.61
C ARG A 1054 41.20 -2.19 11.12
N THR A 1055 41.25 -1.88 12.41
CA THR A 1055 42.48 -1.52 13.12
C THR A 1055 43.30 -2.77 13.41
N THR A 1056 44.21 -3.13 12.49
CA THR A 1056 45.23 -4.17 12.75
C THR A 1056 46.42 -3.55 13.48
N THR A 1057 46.60 -3.91 14.75
CA THR A 1057 47.84 -3.61 15.49
C THR A 1057 48.97 -4.49 14.98
N SER A 1058 49.93 -3.90 14.27
CA SER A 1058 51.20 -4.54 13.92
C SER A 1058 52.36 -3.58 14.19
N THR A 1059 53.23 -3.94 15.12
CA THR A 1059 54.49 -3.25 15.40
C THR A 1059 55.47 -3.41 14.26
N GLY A 1060 56.03 -2.30 13.74
CA GLY A 1060 57.10 -2.29 12.73
C GLY A 1060 57.63 -0.88 12.52
N GLN A 1061 58.95 -0.72 12.42
CA GLN A 1061 59.63 0.58 12.30
C GLN A 1061 60.15 0.83 10.88
N ALA A 1062 60.55 2.08 10.62
CA ALA A 1062 61.51 2.53 9.59
C ALA A 1062 61.09 2.54 8.10
N THR A 1063 60.77 3.75 7.59
CA THR A 1063 61.54 4.54 6.59
C THR A 1063 62.42 3.86 5.51
N PRO A 1064 62.68 4.50 4.33
CA PRO A 1064 62.01 5.66 3.68
C PRO A 1064 61.95 5.62 2.11
N GLU A 1065 61.64 6.78 1.50
CA GLU A 1065 62.15 7.33 0.22
C GLU A 1065 61.42 7.20 -1.15
N LYS A 1066 61.45 8.35 -1.87
CA LYS A 1066 61.58 8.57 -3.35
C LYS A 1066 60.37 8.25 -4.27
N THR A 1067 59.70 9.23 -4.93
CA THR A 1067 60.03 10.04 -6.15
C THR A 1067 59.99 9.23 -7.47
N VAL A 1068 59.53 9.69 -8.66
CA VAL A 1068 59.04 11.02 -9.14
C VAL A 1068 58.30 10.88 -10.49
N ALA A 1069 57.42 11.84 -10.85
CA ALA A 1069 56.91 12.15 -12.22
C ALA A 1069 56.19 11.04 -13.04
N ALA A 1070 55.69 11.29 -14.27
CA ALA A 1070 54.81 12.37 -14.79
C ALA A 1070 54.34 12.01 -16.24
N GLY A 1071 53.23 12.61 -16.70
CA GLY A 1071 52.75 12.52 -18.09
C GLY A 1071 51.94 11.25 -18.44
N GLU A 1072 51.05 11.22 -19.44
CA GLU A 1072 50.49 12.30 -20.29
C GLU A 1072 48.99 12.04 -20.62
N LYS A 1073 48.33 13.01 -21.27
CA LYS A 1073 46.96 12.96 -21.84
C LYS A 1073 47.03 12.51 -23.33
N PRO A 1074 45.94 12.30 -24.11
CA PRO A 1074 44.49 12.47 -23.89
C PRO A 1074 43.76 11.09 -23.87
N VAL A 1075 42.47 10.84 -24.16
CA VAL A 1075 41.33 11.55 -24.83
C VAL A 1075 40.02 11.24 -24.07
N ALA A 1076 38.95 12.01 -24.33
CA ALA A 1076 37.64 11.88 -23.67
C ALA A 1076 36.74 10.75 -24.23
N GLN A 1077 35.89 10.22 -23.36
CA GLN A 1077 34.48 9.95 -23.69
C GLN A 1077 33.61 10.45 -22.52
N GLU A 1078 32.67 11.34 -22.81
CA GLU A 1078 31.74 11.89 -21.81
C GLU A 1078 30.52 10.97 -21.66
N THR A 1079 30.25 10.45 -20.47
CA THR A 1079 28.94 9.90 -20.11
C THR A 1079 28.26 10.88 -19.14
N GLY A 1080 27.75 11.97 -19.70
CA GLY A 1080 27.10 13.03 -18.94
C GLY A 1080 25.79 12.58 -18.30
N VAL A 1081 25.83 12.33 -16.98
CA VAL A 1081 24.60 12.44 -16.17
C VAL A 1081 24.23 13.91 -16.14
N LYS A 1082 23.13 14.28 -16.82
CA LYS A 1082 22.56 15.63 -16.72
C LYS A 1082 21.97 15.83 -15.33
N ASP A 1083 22.81 16.24 -14.38
CA ASP A 1083 22.31 16.78 -13.13
C ASP A 1083 21.43 18.00 -13.43
N LYS A 1084 20.21 18.03 -12.89
CA LYS A 1084 19.17 18.96 -13.32
C LYS A 1084 19.55 20.37 -12.86
N THR A 1085 19.97 21.25 -13.77
CA THR A 1085 20.22 22.66 -13.43
C THR A 1085 19.03 23.25 -12.67
N TYR A 1086 19.32 23.99 -11.60
CA TYR A 1086 18.29 24.70 -10.87
C TYR A 1086 17.90 25.95 -11.67
N ASN A 1087 16.77 25.89 -12.37
CA ASN A 1087 16.27 26.97 -13.22
C ASN A 1087 15.37 27.97 -12.45
N GLY A 1088 15.40 27.95 -11.11
CA GLY A 1088 14.65 28.88 -10.27
C GLY A 1088 15.38 30.21 -10.04
N PRO A 1089 14.78 31.16 -9.31
CA PRO A 1089 15.26 32.54 -9.25
C PRO A 1089 16.47 32.78 -8.31
N TYR A 1090 16.93 31.76 -7.59
CA TYR A 1090 18.00 31.86 -6.60
C TYR A 1090 19.34 31.34 -7.15
N SER A 1091 20.40 32.12 -6.97
CA SER A 1091 21.76 31.80 -7.42
C SER A 1091 22.32 30.60 -6.67
N THR A 1092 22.78 29.58 -7.41
CA THR A 1092 23.45 28.40 -6.84
C THR A 1092 24.88 28.67 -6.39
N ALA A 1093 25.42 29.88 -6.60
CA ALA A 1093 26.78 30.26 -6.20
C ALA A 1093 26.89 30.56 -4.69
N ILE A 1094 26.64 29.53 -3.86
CA ILE A 1094 26.55 29.65 -2.40
C ILE A 1094 27.90 29.54 -1.67
N GLU A 1095 29.01 29.97 -2.29
CA GLU A 1095 30.35 30.01 -1.67
C GLU A 1095 30.80 31.46 -1.39
N ALA A 1096 29.85 32.25 -0.89
CA ALA A 1096 29.97 33.68 -0.57
C ALA A 1096 29.68 33.93 0.93
N PRO A 1097 29.76 35.18 1.44
CA PRO A 1097 29.23 35.53 2.75
C PRO A 1097 27.73 35.20 2.89
N HIS A 1098 27.36 34.82 4.10
CA HIS A 1098 26.00 34.38 4.44
C HIS A 1098 25.39 35.22 5.56
N TYR A 1099 24.06 35.21 5.58
CA TYR A 1099 23.26 35.55 6.74
C TYR A 1099 22.56 34.30 7.27
N PHE A 1100 22.35 34.24 8.58
CA PHE A 1100 21.35 33.36 9.19
C PHE A 1100 20.10 34.19 9.43
N LEU A 1101 18.97 33.79 8.82
CA LEU A 1101 17.69 34.46 9.02
C LEU A 1101 16.82 33.68 10.01
N MET A 1102 16.10 34.42 10.83
CA MET A 1102 14.92 33.94 11.55
C MET A 1102 13.73 34.80 11.11
N ILE A 1103 12.65 34.17 10.64
CA ILE A 1103 11.38 34.81 10.35
C ILE A 1103 10.44 34.49 11.51
N ILE A 1104 9.96 35.52 12.19
CA ILE A 1104 9.09 35.42 13.38
C ILE A 1104 7.86 36.32 13.21
N PRO A 1105 6.72 36.07 13.90
CA PRO A 1105 5.59 36.99 13.92
C PRO A 1105 5.96 38.35 14.53
N ARG A 1106 5.20 39.39 14.19
CA ARG A 1106 5.38 40.75 14.76
C ARG A 1106 4.66 40.97 16.09
N GLU A 1107 3.74 40.08 16.42
CA GLU A 1107 2.88 40.14 17.61
C GLU A 1107 2.88 38.78 18.32
N GLY A 1108 2.65 38.78 19.64
CA GLY A 1108 2.62 37.56 20.46
C GLY A 1108 3.98 37.00 20.87
N VAL A 1109 5.09 37.70 20.59
CA VAL A 1109 6.46 37.28 20.94
C VAL A 1109 7.23 38.39 21.67
N ASP A 1110 8.08 38.03 22.63
CA ASP A 1110 9.04 38.98 23.25
C ASP A 1110 10.32 39.03 22.41
N ASN A 1111 10.27 39.82 21.32
CA ASN A 1111 11.41 39.98 20.42
C ASN A 1111 12.63 40.65 21.10
N ALA A 1112 12.41 41.50 22.11
CA ALA A 1112 13.50 42.16 22.82
C ALA A 1112 14.31 41.16 23.66
N ALA A 1113 13.65 40.24 24.37
CA ALA A 1113 14.32 39.13 25.04
C ALA A 1113 14.91 38.11 24.04
N PHE A 1114 14.26 37.89 22.89
CA PHE A 1114 14.76 37.01 21.83
C PHE A 1114 16.11 37.48 21.27
N ILE A 1115 16.19 38.73 20.80
CA ILE A 1115 17.42 39.34 20.27
C ILE A 1115 18.52 39.36 21.33
N LYS A 1116 18.17 39.67 22.59
CA LYS A 1116 19.10 39.61 23.73
C LYS A 1116 19.67 38.20 23.97
N GLY A 1117 18.85 37.16 23.82
CA GLY A 1117 19.27 35.76 23.88
C GLY A 1117 20.24 35.37 22.76
N ILE A 1118 19.98 35.82 21.53
CA ILE A 1118 20.89 35.63 20.39
C ILE A 1118 22.22 36.36 20.62
N ALA A 1119 22.18 37.60 21.12
CA ALA A 1119 23.38 38.39 21.43
C ALA A 1119 24.26 37.71 22.50
N GLN A 1120 23.65 37.21 23.58
CA GLN A 1120 24.35 36.45 24.62
C GLN A 1120 24.95 35.14 24.09
N PHE A 1121 24.22 34.41 23.23
CA PHE A 1121 24.72 33.20 22.58
C PHE A 1121 25.92 33.49 21.66
N ASN A 1122 25.84 34.56 20.85
CA ASN A 1122 26.92 35.01 19.97
C ASN A 1122 28.16 35.40 20.79
N ALA A 1123 27.99 36.16 21.87
CA ALA A 1123 29.09 36.54 22.75
C ALA A 1123 29.75 35.32 23.44
N ALA A 1124 28.97 34.31 23.83
CA ALA A 1124 29.50 33.12 24.51
C ALA A 1124 30.19 32.10 23.59
N ASN A 1125 29.76 31.98 22.32
CA ASN A 1125 30.23 30.91 21.42
C ASN A 1125 30.96 31.41 20.17
N PHE A 1126 30.82 32.69 19.82
CA PHE A 1126 31.30 33.29 18.56
C PHE A 1126 31.95 34.67 18.76
N ALA A 1127 32.50 34.95 19.96
CA ALA A 1127 33.09 36.25 20.32
C ALA A 1127 34.09 36.81 19.29
N SER A 1128 34.91 35.96 18.69
CA SER A 1128 35.93 36.33 17.69
C SER A 1128 35.41 36.42 16.26
N ALA A 1129 34.13 36.12 16.00
CA ALA A 1129 33.55 36.12 14.66
C ALA A 1129 32.96 37.48 14.23
N GLY A 1130 32.77 38.43 15.16
CA GLY A 1130 32.30 39.78 14.85
C GLY A 1130 30.85 39.85 14.33
N LEU A 1131 29.98 38.97 14.82
CA LEU A 1131 28.59 38.86 14.34
C LEU A 1131 27.72 40.04 14.77
N THR A 1132 26.94 40.60 13.86
CA THR A 1132 25.90 41.60 14.15
C THR A 1132 24.50 40.99 14.04
N ILE A 1133 23.50 41.65 14.64
CA ILE A 1133 22.10 41.25 14.61
C ILE A 1133 21.27 42.46 14.17
N ASP A 1134 20.52 42.33 13.08
CA ASP A 1134 19.65 43.36 12.53
C ASP A 1134 18.18 42.89 12.53
N GLU A 1135 17.23 43.82 12.67
CA GLU A 1135 15.79 43.57 12.60
C GLU A 1135 15.15 44.41 11.48
N GLN A 1136 14.32 43.80 10.62
CA GLN A 1136 13.58 44.50 9.57
C GLN A 1136 12.27 43.78 9.21
N PRO A 1137 11.21 44.47 8.75
CA PRO A 1137 9.95 43.82 8.41
C PRO A 1137 10.08 42.95 7.14
N LEU A 1138 9.48 41.76 7.15
CA LEU A 1138 9.20 41.02 5.91
C LEU A 1138 7.95 41.58 5.24
N ASP A 1139 6.88 41.76 6.02
CA ASP A 1139 5.54 42.17 5.58
C ASP A 1139 4.78 42.82 6.75
N LYS A 1140 3.44 42.89 6.68
CA LYS A 1140 2.60 43.45 7.74
C LYS A 1140 2.76 42.71 9.08
N PHE A 1141 2.93 41.38 9.06
CA PHE A 1141 2.75 40.47 10.21
C PHE A 1141 3.98 39.61 10.55
N ARG A 1142 5.06 39.63 9.76
CA ARG A 1142 6.34 38.94 10.04
C ARG A 1142 7.56 39.89 10.09
N TRP A 1143 8.45 39.69 11.08
CA TRP A 1143 9.80 40.26 11.16
C TRP A 1143 10.84 39.31 10.54
N ILE A 1144 11.95 39.88 10.06
CA ILE A 1144 13.21 39.18 9.80
C ILE A 1144 14.20 39.62 10.88
N ILE A 1145 14.73 38.66 11.64
CA ILE A 1145 15.96 38.84 12.43
C ILE A 1145 17.11 38.26 11.60
N ARG A 1146 18.08 39.10 11.25
CA ARG A 1146 19.23 38.76 10.41
C ARG A 1146 20.50 38.74 11.26
N ILE A 1147 21.21 37.62 11.29
CA ILE A 1147 22.57 37.56 11.84
C ILE A 1147 23.57 37.60 10.69
N SER A 1148 24.48 38.58 10.76
CA SER A 1148 25.49 38.90 9.73
C SER A 1148 26.91 38.61 10.24
N GLY A 1149 27.88 38.51 9.33
CA GLY A 1149 29.30 38.23 9.64
C GLY A 1149 29.76 36.79 9.40
N LEU A 1150 28.89 35.92 8.87
CA LEU A 1150 29.22 34.54 8.54
C LEU A 1150 29.99 34.50 7.20
N LYS A 1151 31.32 34.45 7.27
CA LYS A 1151 32.23 34.66 6.12
C LYS A 1151 32.03 33.69 4.95
N ASP A 1152 31.64 32.45 5.24
CA ASP A 1152 31.47 31.39 4.26
C ASP A 1152 30.40 30.38 4.70
N LYS A 1153 30.01 29.51 3.76
CA LYS A 1153 29.02 28.43 3.93
C LYS A 1153 29.34 27.45 5.06
N THR A 1154 30.61 27.17 5.34
CA THR A 1154 31.04 26.21 6.38
C THR A 1154 30.85 26.83 7.76
N VAL A 1155 31.32 28.06 7.95
CA VAL A 1155 31.09 28.86 9.18
C VAL A 1155 29.59 29.05 9.40
N ALA A 1156 28.85 29.39 8.35
CA ALA A 1156 27.40 29.56 8.40
C ALA A 1156 26.66 28.28 8.80
N MET A 1157 27.00 27.14 8.20
CA MET A 1157 26.42 25.83 8.55
C MET A 1157 26.81 25.38 9.97
N GLN A 1158 28.00 25.73 10.46
CA GLN A 1158 28.37 25.50 11.86
C GLN A 1158 27.53 26.36 12.81
N TYR A 1159 27.39 27.66 12.53
CA TYR A 1159 26.56 28.58 13.30
C TYR A 1159 25.11 28.10 13.39
N ALA A 1160 24.50 27.80 12.24
CA ALA A 1160 23.14 27.27 12.12
C ALA A 1160 22.92 26.02 12.99
N ARG A 1161 23.85 25.05 12.93
CA ARG A 1161 23.77 23.80 13.71
C ARG A 1161 23.88 24.03 15.22
N GLN A 1162 24.57 25.08 15.67
CA GLN A 1162 24.71 25.39 17.09
C GLN A 1162 23.51 26.20 17.60
N ILE A 1163 23.11 27.27 16.90
CA ILE A 1163 22.01 28.14 17.37
C ILE A 1163 20.67 27.39 17.42
N VAL A 1164 20.35 26.59 16.40
CA VAL A 1164 19.09 25.79 16.34
C VAL A 1164 19.05 24.69 17.41
N ARG A 1165 20.20 24.27 17.95
CA ARG A 1165 20.25 23.33 19.09
C ARG A 1165 20.03 24.02 20.44
N ASN A 1166 20.27 25.33 20.55
CA ASN A 1166 20.18 26.04 21.82
C ASN A 1166 18.74 26.51 22.12
N ARG A 1167 17.94 25.58 22.65
CA ARG A 1167 16.51 25.77 22.92
C ARG A 1167 16.14 26.94 23.84
N THR A 1168 17.06 27.43 24.69
CA THR A 1168 16.76 28.56 25.58
C THR A 1168 16.58 29.88 24.82
N ILE A 1169 17.26 30.03 23.66
CA ILE A 1169 17.14 31.23 22.81
C ILE A 1169 15.72 31.42 22.31
N TYR A 1170 15.01 30.33 22.00
CA TYR A 1170 13.67 30.37 21.42
C TYR A 1170 12.54 30.50 22.45
N GLN A 1171 12.83 30.46 23.76
CA GLN A 1171 11.79 30.59 24.79
C GLN A 1171 10.97 31.89 24.72
N PRO A 1172 11.52 33.07 24.37
CA PRO A 1172 10.74 34.31 24.22
C PRO A 1172 9.77 34.32 23.03
N LEU A 1173 9.84 33.33 22.12
CA LEU A 1173 8.86 33.17 21.05
C LEU A 1173 7.63 32.37 21.50
N GLY A 1174 7.68 31.67 22.64
CA GLY A 1174 6.61 30.77 23.08
C GLY A 1174 6.25 29.76 21.99
N ASP A 1175 4.96 29.66 21.70
CA ASP A 1175 4.36 28.75 20.71
C ASP A 1175 4.23 29.40 19.31
N ALA A 1176 4.91 30.53 19.07
CA ALA A 1176 4.81 31.26 17.81
C ALA A 1176 5.49 30.54 16.64
N ASN A 1177 4.78 30.39 15.52
CA ASN A 1177 5.30 29.79 14.29
C ASN A 1177 6.46 30.59 13.68
N TYR A 1178 7.69 30.05 13.75
CA TYR A 1178 8.90 30.66 13.17
C TYR A 1178 9.58 29.76 12.12
N ARG A 1179 10.35 30.38 11.22
CA ARG A 1179 11.23 29.69 10.25
C ARG A 1179 12.65 30.21 10.37
N ASN A 1180 13.64 29.36 10.13
CA ASN A 1180 15.04 29.79 10.03
C ASN A 1180 15.81 29.02 8.96
N PHE A 1181 16.77 29.70 8.33
CA PHE A 1181 17.58 29.18 7.23
C PHE A 1181 18.83 30.04 7.01
N LEU A 1182 19.80 29.51 6.27
CA LEU A 1182 20.92 30.28 5.74
C LEU A 1182 20.60 30.83 4.36
N ILE A 1183 21.17 31.98 4.04
CA ILE A 1183 21.04 32.61 2.73
C ILE A 1183 22.34 33.34 2.37
N SER A 1184 22.80 33.25 1.12
CA SER A 1184 23.90 34.10 0.64
C SER A 1184 23.41 35.54 0.42
N GLU A 1185 24.33 36.51 0.50
CA GLU A 1185 24.03 37.94 0.34
C GLU A 1185 23.32 38.27 -0.99
N GLU A 1186 23.72 37.63 -2.09
CA GLU A 1186 23.06 37.72 -3.39
C GLU A 1186 21.59 37.25 -3.32
N ASN A 1187 21.37 36.04 -2.77
CA ASN A 1187 20.04 35.45 -2.67
C ASN A 1187 19.12 36.21 -1.71
N PHE A 1188 19.68 36.89 -0.71
CA PHE A 1188 18.92 37.71 0.23
C PHE A 1188 18.17 38.84 -0.48
N ASN A 1189 18.82 39.50 -1.45
CA ASN A 1189 18.19 40.55 -2.25
C ASN A 1189 17.01 40.02 -3.08
N VAL A 1190 17.17 38.85 -3.72
CA VAL A 1190 16.08 38.18 -4.45
C VAL A 1190 14.96 37.74 -3.49
N PHE A 1191 15.30 37.26 -2.30
CA PHE A 1191 14.33 36.87 -1.28
C PHE A 1191 13.52 38.06 -0.78
N LEU A 1192 14.12 39.23 -0.54
CA LEU A 1192 13.39 40.44 -0.15
C LEU A 1192 12.45 40.96 -1.24
N GLN A 1193 12.85 40.86 -2.52
CA GLN A 1193 12.00 41.22 -3.65
C GLN A 1193 10.81 40.26 -3.81
N LYS A 1194 11.04 38.95 -3.72
CA LYS A 1194 10.01 37.93 -3.99
C LYS A 1194 9.17 37.53 -2.78
N LYS A 1195 9.70 37.70 -1.56
CA LYS A 1195 9.15 37.28 -0.26
C LYS A 1195 8.71 35.80 -0.19
N ASN A 1196 9.17 34.99 -1.14
CA ASN A 1196 8.71 33.62 -1.31
C ASN A 1196 9.48 32.66 -0.39
N ILE A 1197 9.01 32.55 0.86
CA ILE A 1197 9.56 31.63 1.87
C ILE A 1197 9.57 30.19 1.34
N THR A 1198 8.48 29.70 0.74
CA THR A 1198 8.33 28.31 0.28
C THR A 1198 9.34 27.97 -0.81
N GLY A 1199 9.39 28.77 -1.88
CA GLY A 1199 10.34 28.60 -2.97
C GLY A 1199 11.80 28.78 -2.56
N TYR A 1200 12.09 29.61 -1.54
CA TYR A 1200 13.43 29.65 -0.95
C TYR A 1200 13.73 28.40 -0.11
N MET A 1201 12.77 27.90 0.67
CA MET A 1201 12.95 26.68 1.46
C MET A 1201 13.15 25.44 0.60
N ASP A 1202 12.57 25.36 -0.60
CA ASP A 1202 12.81 24.26 -1.54
C ASP A 1202 14.17 24.36 -2.23
N PHE A 1203 14.60 25.58 -2.59
CA PHE A 1203 16.00 25.83 -2.98
C PHE A 1203 16.97 25.45 -1.83
N TYR A 1204 16.64 25.80 -0.59
CA TYR A 1204 17.45 25.49 0.59
C TYR A 1204 17.56 23.98 0.86
N LYS A 1205 16.44 23.24 0.80
CA LYS A 1205 16.44 21.75 0.87
C LYS A 1205 17.40 21.17 -0.17
N ARG A 1206 17.30 21.62 -1.42
CA ARG A 1206 18.05 21.05 -2.53
C ARG A 1206 19.53 21.41 -2.54
N ILE A 1207 19.86 22.68 -2.30
CA ILE A 1207 21.22 23.22 -2.48
C ILE A 1207 22.04 23.25 -1.18
N TYR A 1208 21.42 23.40 0.00
CA TYR A 1208 22.11 23.36 1.30
C TYR A 1208 21.99 22.03 2.04
N LEU A 1209 20.90 21.27 1.85
CA LEU A 1209 20.67 19.99 2.55
C LEU A 1209 20.82 18.75 1.66
N GLY A 1210 20.93 18.90 0.34
CA GLY A 1210 21.11 17.79 -0.61
C GLY A 1210 19.90 16.85 -0.68
N LYS A 1211 18.68 17.41 -0.67
CA LYS A 1211 17.40 16.69 -0.68
C LYS A 1211 16.55 17.01 -1.90
#